data_AF-A0A9E3TJV4-F1
#
_entry.id   AF-A0A9E3TJV4-F1
#
_cell.length_a   1.000
_cell.length_b   1.000
_cell.length_c   1.000
_cell.angle_alpha   90.00
_cell.angle_beta   90.00
_cell.angle_gamma   90.00
#
_symmetry.space_group_name_H-M   'P 1'
#
loop_
_entity.id
_entity.type
_entity.pdbx_description
1 polymer ?
#
loop_
_entity_poly.entity_id
_entity_poly.type
_entity_poly.pdbx_seq_one_letter_code
_entity_poly.pdbx_strand_id
1 'polypeptide(L)'
;MSTSSPRRKRSDLAAGIQLPPGQISRSLTYLRQGDVLLRIALCLLAATVMWFATHGWSRPFPFTSGYIPPRDIVASIDFSTRELDVPENERRRQRALAQTICIYTHDVQPMVELREALKNRVFQVTHGEAFESLSDDDRKAWQEFLPTTGSMDNEALFFNDFKLALAEDPDLQKFERAVQIAFADYERDGLLVQLEHQFEEGSQTAIEVHPKGRSDITQRVEVANVRIAQATTNLKSRLHDGFQAAGLPEAHLDTLALLVTNWLSAKRIPATLKLDSEATNEARRKAVDSIEEATINYHAKDRLAAAGVPLTSRDVGRLRAEHEAITETLSFGSRFRHTIAHFGMYMAMYVLCGAYLYFHERRLLTDTRRLATMLGLAVATVVLCHVAAEDRWRAEVIPMTLFGITVAIAYRRELALLLSAVVALVVTLANGNSLPEFVILVAAVSSSILLVGRIRSRTKLIYVGIGTGLVTTATTLGVGTLVGQAYGWSGGGSFDAVGGSTTGYFAVWLAVGALWYGFCALVAGILMTGLLPFIEKLFDVQTDISLLELGDAAHPLLQELVRRAPGTYNHSINVASISEAAAEAIGANGLLCRVGAYFHDIGKMLKPGYFVENQSGEGNRHDSLMPAMSTLVIIAHVKDGADLARQHRLPRSIINFIEQHHGTTLVEYFYNQAAKQSESNPDASEVDETSFRYPGPKPQTKETGVMMLADASESACRTLTDPAPARIEHLVHEIAMKRLLDGQFDECSLSLRELAVVEDSIVKSLTAVYHGRVKYPSQQSGKAVSSVRS
;
A
#
# COMPACT_ATOMS: atom_id res chain seq x y z
N MET A 1 -80.48 -48.08 -0.44
CA MET A 1 -79.25 -48.87 -0.29
C MET A 1 -78.17 -47.97 0.27
N SER A 2 -77.71 -48.25 1.48
CA SER A 2 -76.65 -47.54 2.19
C SER A 2 -75.29 -48.01 1.67
N THR A 3 -74.44 -47.11 1.18
CA THR A 3 -73.02 -47.39 0.93
C THR A 3 -72.19 -46.66 1.97
N SER A 4 -71.84 -47.39 3.03
CA SER A 4 -70.94 -46.96 4.09
C SER A 4 -69.53 -46.73 3.54
N SER A 5 -69.03 -45.50 3.67
CA SER A 5 -67.60 -45.18 3.55
C SER A 5 -66.81 -45.88 4.68
N PRO A 6 -65.62 -46.43 4.42
CA PRO A 6 -64.87 -47.16 5.45
C PRO A 6 -64.32 -46.16 6.47
N ARG A 7 -64.59 -46.43 7.76
CA ARG A 7 -64.00 -45.71 8.90
C ARG A 7 -62.48 -45.78 8.82
N ARG A 8 -61.83 -44.65 8.51
CA ARG A 8 -60.38 -44.46 8.70
C ARG A 8 -60.01 -44.81 10.14
N LYS A 9 -59.04 -45.71 10.31
CA LYS A 9 -58.56 -46.10 11.65
C LYS A 9 -57.83 -44.91 12.27
N ARG A 10 -57.95 -44.74 13.59
CA ARG A 10 -57.23 -43.71 14.37
C ARG A 10 -55.71 -43.76 14.19
N SER A 11 -55.16 -44.88 13.74
CA SER A 11 -53.74 -45.05 13.36
C SER A 11 -53.35 -44.28 12.09
N ASP A 12 -54.26 -44.09 11.14
CA ASP A 12 -53.97 -43.41 9.86
C ASP A 12 -53.96 -41.89 10.02
N LEU A 13 -54.62 -41.37 11.07
CA LEU A 13 -54.54 -39.96 11.50
C LEU A 13 -53.25 -39.63 12.26
N ALA A 14 -52.57 -40.64 12.83
CA ALA A 14 -51.30 -40.44 13.53
C ALA A 14 -50.08 -40.44 12.59
N ALA A 15 -50.18 -41.08 11.42
CA ALA A 15 -49.11 -41.13 10.41
C ALA A 15 -48.95 -39.82 9.60
N GLY A 16 -49.92 -38.91 9.66
CA GLY A 16 -49.89 -37.60 8.99
C GLY A 16 -49.26 -36.47 9.82
N ILE A 17 -48.91 -36.73 11.08
CA ILE A 17 -48.25 -35.74 11.94
C ILE A 17 -46.74 -35.96 11.84
N GLN A 18 -46.15 -35.53 10.72
CA GLN A 18 -44.70 -35.30 10.69
C GLN A 18 -44.40 -34.18 11.69
N LEU A 19 -43.85 -34.55 12.85
CA LEU A 19 -43.31 -33.56 13.79
C LEU A 19 -42.34 -32.67 13.01
N PRO A 20 -42.44 -31.33 13.15
CA PRO A 20 -41.54 -30.43 12.45
C PRO A 20 -40.09 -30.85 12.73
N PRO A 21 -39.22 -30.90 11.71
CA PRO A 21 -37.84 -31.33 11.90
C PRO A 21 -37.21 -30.54 13.05
N GLY A 22 -36.55 -31.25 13.97
CA GLY A 22 -35.93 -30.65 15.15
C GLY A 22 -35.01 -29.50 14.74
N GLN A 23 -34.88 -28.46 15.59
CA GLN A 23 -34.18 -27.22 15.25
C GLN A 23 -32.79 -27.46 14.63
N ILE A 24 -32.04 -28.46 15.11
CA ILE A 24 -30.73 -28.87 14.58
C ILE A 24 -30.80 -29.33 13.12
N SER A 25 -31.78 -30.16 12.76
CA SER A 25 -31.97 -30.66 11.39
C SER A 25 -32.41 -29.56 10.42
N ARG A 26 -33.21 -28.58 10.88
CA ARG A 26 -33.55 -27.38 10.11
C ARG A 26 -32.34 -26.48 9.88
N SER A 27 -31.53 -26.25 10.91
CA SER A 27 -30.28 -25.50 10.79
C SER A 27 -29.28 -26.18 9.86
N LEU A 28 -29.13 -27.50 9.92
CA LEU A 28 -28.27 -28.27 9.00
C LEU A 28 -28.76 -28.22 7.55
N THR A 29 -30.07 -28.24 7.34
CA THR A 29 -30.67 -28.12 5.99
C THR A 29 -30.49 -26.70 5.44
N TYR A 30 -30.62 -25.68 6.30
CA TYR A 30 -30.38 -24.28 5.95
C TYR A 30 -28.90 -24.00 5.63
N LEU A 31 -27.97 -24.56 6.40
CA LEU A 31 -26.53 -24.45 6.15
C LEU A 31 -26.08 -25.14 4.85
N ARG A 32 -26.88 -26.07 4.32
CA ARG A 32 -26.61 -26.75 3.05
C ARG A 32 -27.13 -26.00 1.82
N GLN A 33 -27.84 -24.89 2.00
CA GLN A 33 -28.27 -24.05 0.88
C GLN A 33 -27.04 -23.39 0.23
N GLY A 34 -26.95 -23.44 -1.11
CA GLY A 34 -25.81 -22.94 -1.87
C GLY A 34 -25.47 -21.47 -1.55
N ASP A 35 -26.49 -20.62 -1.39
CA ASP A 35 -26.30 -19.20 -1.06
C ASP A 35 -25.71 -18.99 0.34
N VAL A 36 -26.09 -19.81 1.32
CA VAL A 36 -25.56 -19.72 2.69
C VAL A 36 -24.10 -20.19 2.71
N LEU A 37 -23.79 -21.29 2.01
CA LEU A 37 -22.41 -21.77 1.85
C LEU A 37 -21.53 -20.74 1.16
N LEU A 38 -22.04 -20.06 0.12
CA LEU A 38 -21.31 -18.99 -0.56
C LEU A 38 -20.98 -17.83 0.39
N ARG A 39 -21.92 -17.40 1.23
CA ARG A 39 -21.68 -16.31 2.21
C ARG A 39 -20.69 -16.71 3.30
N ILE A 40 -20.76 -17.94 3.79
CA ILE A 40 -19.76 -18.48 4.73
C ILE A 40 -18.38 -18.52 4.06
N ALA A 41 -18.32 -18.98 2.80
CA ALA A 41 -17.08 -18.99 2.04
C ALA A 41 -16.50 -17.58 1.84
N LEU A 42 -17.34 -16.57 1.60
CA LEU A 42 -16.91 -15.17 1.52
C LEU A 42 -16.30 -14.67 2.84
N CYS A 43 -16.92 -14.98 3.99
CA CYS A 43 -16.36 -14.63 5.30
C CYS A 43 -15.01 -15.33 5.54
N LEU A 44 -14.90 -16.62 5.21
CA LEU A 44 -13.65 -17.37 5.34
C LEU A 44 -12.56 -16.83 4.40
N LEU A 45 -12.92 -16.48 3.18
CA LEU A 45 -12.00 -15.86 2.21
C LEU A 45 -11.50 -14.52 2.74
N ALA A 46 -12.40 -13.66 3.23
CA ALA A 46 -12.03 -12.37 3.82
C ALA A 46 -11.06 -12.53 5.00
N ALA A 47 -11.34 -13.45 5.93
CA ALA A 47 -10.44 -13.76 7.04
C ALA A 47 -9.08 -14.29 6.57
N THR A 48 -9.06 -15.16 5.54
CA THR A 48 -7.83 -15.73 4.99
C THR A 48 -6.96 -14.66 4.30
N VAL A 49 -7.59 -13.75 3.55
CA VAL A 49 -6.89 -12.64 2.90
C VAL A 49 -6.32 -11.68 3.94
N MET A 50 -7.08 -11.32 4.98
CA MET A 50 -6.56 -10.50 6.08
C MET A 50 -5.40 -11.19 6.79
N TRP A 51 -5.55 -12.48 7.13
CA TRP A 51 -4.49 -13.27 7.77
C TRP A 51 -3.20 -13.29 6.94
N PHE A 52 -3.32 -13.43 5.61
CA PHE A 52 -2.15 -13.40 4.73
C PHE A 52 -1.51 -12.02 4.67
N ALA A 53 -2.32 -10.97 4.48
CA ALA A 53 -1.83 -9.61 4.34
C ALA A 53 -1.16 -9.07 5.62
N THR A 54 -1.66 -9.45 6.79
CA THR A 54 -1.11 -9.00 8.08
C THR A 54 -0.09 -9.97 8.66
N HIS A 55 0.39 -10.95 7.89
CA HIS A 55 1.34 -11.96 8.35
C HIS A 55 0.92 -12.66 9.65
N GLY A 56 -0.34 -13.10 9.75
CA GLY A 56 -0.92 -13.64 11.00
C GLY A 56 -0.29 -14.94 11.53
N TRP A 57 0.79 -15.42 10.91
CA TRP A 57 1.63 -16.53 11.38
C TRP A 57 2.84 -16.07 12.23
N SER A 58 3.19 -14.78 12.22
CA SER A 58 4.29 -14.22 13.01
C SER A 58 3.77 -13.35 14.17
N ARG A 59 4.69 -12.94 15.05
CA ARG A 59 4.39 -11.91 16.04
C ARG A 59 4.36 -10.55 15.34
N PRO A 60 3.48 -9.63 15.73
CA PRO A 60 3.54 -8.28 15.19
C PRO A 60 4.76 -7.55 15.74
N PHE A 61 5.24 -6.53 15.01
CA PHE A 61 6.40 -5.73 15.37
C PHE A 61 5.95 -4.39 15.99
N PRO A 62 6.10 -4.20 17.31
CA PRO A 62 5.48 -3.07 18.02
C PRO A 62 6.33 -1.79 18.07
N PHE A 63 7.56 -1.81 17.56
CA PHE A 63 8.52 -0.71 17.77
C PHE A 63 8.52 0.27 16.60
N THR A 64 8.51 1.55 16.92
CA THR A 64 8.51 2.65 15.94
C THR A 64 9.52 3.73 16.32
N SER A 65 9.93 4.55 15.36
CA SER A 65 10.79 5.70 15.62
C SER A 65 10.07 6.64 16.60
N GLY A 66 10.72 7.01 17.70
CA GLY A 66 10.11 7.83 18.77
C GLY A 66 9.36 7.10 19.85
N TYR A 67 9.26 5.78 19.75
CA TYR A 67 8.87 4.96 20.89
C TYR A 67 9.90 5.09 22.01
N ILE A 68 9.46 5.30 23.25
CA ILE A 68 10.31 5.42 24.42
C ILE A 68 10.19 4.13 25.23
N PRO A 69 11.18 3.23 25.20
CA PRO A 69 11.07 1.95 25.88
C PRO A 69 11.11 2.16 27.42
N PRO A 70 10.19 1.53 28.18
CA PRO A 70 10.15 1.70 29.64
C PRO A 70 11.29 0.97 30.37
N ARG A 71 11.98 0.06 29.67
CA ARG A 71 13.12 -0.72 30.15
C ARG A 71 14.10 -0.95 29.01
N ASP A 72 15.34 -1.29 29.34
CA ASP A 72 16.33 -1.64 28.33
C ASP A 72 15.84 -2.80 27.46
N ILE A 73 15.98 -2.63 26.14
CA ILE A 73 15.71 -3.70 25.19
C ILE A 73 17.04 -4.40 24.92
N VAL A 74 17.06 -5.69 25.21
CA VAL A 74 18.21 -6.57 25.01
C VAL A 74 17.88 -7.63 23.97
N ALA A 75 18.88 -8.02 23.19
CA ALA A 75 18.77 -9.08 22.20
C ALA A 75 18.37 -10.40 22.88
N SER A 76 17.34 -11.04 22.36
CA SER A 76 16.83 -12.31 22.84
C SER A 76 17.56 -13.51 22.21
N ILE A 77 18.12 -13.33 21.02
CA ILE A 77 18.85 -14.32 20.24
C ILE A 77 20.09 -13.69 19.61
N ASP A 78 21.00 -14.54 19.13
CA ASP A 78 22.11 -14.10 18.29
C ASP A 78 21.59 -13.75 16.88
N PHE A 79 21.98 -12.59 16.35
CA PHE A 79 21.61 -12.18 15.00
C PHE A 79 22.64 -11.21 14.41
N SER A 80 22.70 -11.15 13.08
CA SER A 80 23.51 -10.20 12.34
C SER A 80 22.62 -9.16 11.65
N THR A 81 23.01 -7.89 11.67
CA THR A 81 22.31 -6.87 10.88
C THR A 81 22.79 -6.88 9.44
N ARG A 82 22.00 -6.30 8.53
CA ARG A 82 22.47 -6.00 7.16
C ARG A 82 23.36 -4.75 7.11
N GLU A 83 23.61 -4.12 8.26
CA GLU A 83 24.46 -2.93 8.35
C GLU A 83 25.93 -3.37 8.36
N LEU A 84 26.71 -2.76 7.47
CA LEU A 84 28.13 -3.02 7.34
C LEU A 84 28.87 -2.46 8.56
N ASP A 85 29.75 -3.26 9.14
CA ASP A 85 30.69 -2.79 10.15
C ASP A 85 31.79 -1.97 9.45
N VAL A 86 31.55 -0.65 9.30
CA VAL A 86 32.45 0.25 8.57
C VAL A 86 33.87 0.22 9.15
N PRO A 87 34.09 0.32 10.48
CA PRO A 87 35.43 0.18 11.05
C PRO A 87 36.11 -1.15 10.74
N GLU A 88 35.40 -2.27 10.86
CA GLU A 88 35.99 -3.58 10.59
C GLU A 88 36.24 -3.81 9.09
N ASN A 89 35.34 -3.35 8.23
CA ASN A 89 35.55 -3.37 6.78
C ASN A 89 36.74 -2.54 6.35
N GLU A 90 36.93 -1.36 6.94
CA GLU A 90 38.11 -0.54 6.70
C GLU A 90 39.40 -1.24 7.14
N ARG A 91 39.39 -1.89 8.31
CA ARG A 91 40.53 -2.71 8.76
C ARG A 91 40.82 -3.88 7.84
N ARG A 92 39.78 -4.58 7.34
CA ARG A 92 39.93 -5.68 6.38
C ARG A 92 40.53 -5.18 5.06
N ARG A 93 40.05 -4.04 4.55
CA ARG A 93 40.61 -3.38 3.36
C ARG A 93 42.07 -3.03 3.55
N GLN A 94 42.42 -2.39 4.67
CA GLN A 94 43.81 -2.05 4.99
C GLN A 94 44.72 -3.28 5.09
N ARG A 95 44.25 -4.36 5.73
CA ARG A 95 45.00 -5.63 5.80
C ARG A 95 45.21 -6.25 4.43
N ALA A 96 44.18 -6.26 3.58
CA ALA A 96 44.28 -6.80 2.23
C ALA A 96 45.26 -5.99 1.36
N LEU A 97 45.22 -4.65 1.47
CA LEU A 97 46.19 -3.78 0.80
C LEU A 97 47.62 -4.04 1.27
N ALA A 98 47.86 -4.11 2.59
CA ALA A 98 49.17 -4.40 3.16
C ALA A 98 49.71 -5.80 2.81
N GLN A 99 48.83 -6.76 2.51
CA GLN A 99 49.20 -8.12 2.09
C GLN A 99 49.32 -8.28 0.57
N THR A 100 48.89 -7.29 -0.22
CA THR A 100 48.93 -7.35 -1.68
C THR A 100 50.38 -7.37 -2.15
N ILE A 101 50.74 -8.36 -2.98
CA ILE A 101 52.09 -8.45 -3.56
C ILE A 101 52.21 -7.37 -4.64
N CYS A 102 53.19 -6.48 -4.50
CA CYS A 102 53.46 -5.44 -5.49
C CYS A 102 54.24 -5.99 -6.68
N ILE A 103 53.96 -5.46 -7.86
CA ILE A 103 54.54 -5.90 -9.13
C ILE A 103 55.67 -4.95 -9.53
N TYR A 104 56.81 -5.51 -9.86
CA TYR A 104 58.03 -4.82 -10.27
C TYR A 104 58.44 -5.24 -11.68
N THR A 105 58.82 -4.26 -12.51
CA THR A 105 59.44 -4.50 -13.81
C THR A 105 60.95 -4.63 -13.67
N HIS A 106 61.51 -5.68 -14.25
CA HIS A 106 62.93 -5.99 -14.26
C HIS A 106 63.59 -5.61 -15.60
N ASP A 107 64.50 -4.65 -15.56
CA ASP A 107 65.36 -4.25 -16.67
C ASP A 107 66.77 -4.83 -16.47
N VAL A 108 67.08 -5.92 -17.18
CA VAL A 108 68.38 -6.62 -17.08
C VAL A 108 69.53 -5.78 -17.68
N GLN A 109 69.22 -4.86 -18.59
CA GLN A 109 70.20 -4.20 -19.46
C GLN A 109 71.35 -3.51 -18.69
N PRO A 110 71.11 -2.75 -17.61
CA PRO A 110 72.19 -2.13 -16.83
C PRO A 110 73.13 -3.15 -16.17
N MET A 111 72.64 -4.36 -15.83
CA MET A 111 73.48 -5.42 -15.29
C MET A 111 74.37 -6.04 -16.36
N VAL A 112 73.84 -6.26 -17.57
CA VAL A 112 74.62 -6.72 -18.71
C VAL A 112 75.72 -5.71 -19.04
N GLU A 113 75.40 -4.42 -19.05
CA GLU A 113 76.37 -3.34 -19.28
C GLU A 113 77.46 -3.28 -18.22
N LEU A 114 77.13 -3.50 -16.94
CA LEU A 114 78.13 -3.57 -15.86
C LEU A 114 79.07 -4.76 -16.04
N ARG A 115 78.55 -5.92 -16.43
CA ARG A 115 79.35 -7.13 -16.69
C ARG A 115 80.29 -6.93 -17.88
N GLU A 116 79.80 -6.32 -18.96
CA GLU A 116 80.61 -5.95 -20.12
C GLU A 116 81.70 -4.92 -19.76
N ALA A 117 81.36 -3.92 -18.94
CA ALA A 117 82.34 -2.97 -18.44
C ALA A 117 83.43 -3.62 -17.57
N LEU A 118 83.04 -4.58 -16.70
CA LEU A 118 83.98 -5.38 -15.92
C LEU A 118 84.88 -6.20 -16.85
N LYS A 119 84.31 -6.88 -17.84
CA LYS A 119 85.05 -7.67 -18.84
C LYS A 119 86.10 -6.82 -19.56
N ASN A 120 85.69 -5.68 -20.10
CA ASN A 120 86.58 -4.77 -20.81
C ASN A 120 87.69 -4.24 -19.90
N ARG A 121 87.37 -3.97 -18.63
CA ARG A 121 88.35 -3.47 -17.65
C ARG A 121 89.35 -4.55 -17.23
N VAL A 122 88.89 -5.79 -17.00
CA VAL A 122 89.76 -6.94 -16.72
C VAL A 122 90.66 -7.24 -17.92
N PHE A 123 90.13 -7.17 -19.15
CA PHE A 123 90.90 -7.33 -20.38
C PHE A 123 92.01 -6.28 -20.51
N GLN A 124 91.70 -5.02 -20.24
CA GLN A 124 92.67 -3.92 -20.27
C GLN A 124 93.83 -4.16 -19.28
N VAL A 125 93.53 -4.56 -18.05
CA VAL A 125 94.55 -4.78 -17.00
C VAL A 125 95.40 -6.02 -17.27
N THR A 126 94.82 -7.09 -17.82
CA THR A 126 95.54 -8.35 -18.11
C THR A 126 96.47 -8.25 -19.33
N HIS A 127 96.16 -7.38 -20.30
CA HIS A 127 96.98 -7.13 -21.49
C HIS A 127 98.18 -6.19 -21.26
N GLY A 128 98.23 -5.49 -20.13
CA GLY A 128 99.35 -4.59 -19.78
C GLY A 128 100.67 -5.33 -19.52
N GLU A 129 101.80 -4.64 -19.70
CA GLU A 129 103.14 -5.16 -19.36
C GLU A 129 103.32 -5.32 -17.82
N ALA A 130 104.52 -5.69 -17.34
CA ALA A 130 104.79 -5.87 -15.91
C ALA A 130 104.38 -4.63 -15.07
N PHE A 131 104.10 -4.81 -13.78
CA PHE A 131 103.56 -3.74 -12.91
C PHE A 131 104.36 -2.41 -12.97
N GLU A 132 105.68 -2.49 -13.10
CA GLU A 132 106.59 -1.33 -13.16
C GLU A 132 106.54 -0.58 -14.51
N SER A 133 106.05 -1.19 -15.58
CA SER A 133 105.97 -0.66 -16.96
C SER A 133 104.54 -0.36 -17.43
N LEU A 134 103.55 -0.35 -16.52
CA LEU A 134 102.16 -0.02 -16.86
C LEU A 134 102.03 1.42 -17.38
N SER A 135 101.25 1.59 -18.45
CA SER A 135 100.85 2.91 -18.93
C SER A 135 100.04 3.66 -17.85
N ASP A 136 100.02 5.00 -17.91
CA ASP A 136 99.24 5.80 -16.95
C ASP A 136 97.74 5.45 -16.97
N ASP A 137 97.21 5.00 -18.12
CA ASP A 137 95.81 4.61 -18.27
C ASP A 137 95.53 3.20 -17.72
N ASP A 138 96.47 2.25 -17.86
CA ASP A 138 96.33 0.90 -17.29
C ASP A 138 96.58 0.90 -15.77
N ARG A 139 97.45 1.78 -15.28
CA ARG A 139 97.63 2.00 -13.84
C ARG A 139 96.36 2.55 -13.20
N LYS A 140 95.67 3.50 -13.86
CA LYS A 140 94.36 3.98 -13.41
C LYS A 140 93.31 2.88 -13.45
N ALA A 141 93.31 2.04 -14.49
CA ALA A 141 92.41 0.89 -14.60
C ALA A 141 92.61 -0.12 -13.45
N TRP A 142 93.87 -0.41 -13.07
CA TRP A 142 94.20 -1.26 -11.93
C TRP A 142 93.77 -0.66 -10.59
N GLN A 143 93.97 0.65 -10.40
CA GLN A 143 93.53 1.36 -9.19
C GLN A 143 92.02 1.25 -8.92
N GLU A 144 91.20 0.98 -9.94
CA GLU A 144 89.75 0.75 -9.73
C GLU A 144 89.42 -0.58 -9.03
N PHE A 145 90.32 -1.57 -9.03
CA PHE A 145 90.13 -2.86 -8.33
C PHE A 145 90.65 -2.85 -6.90
N LEU A 146 91.43 -1.83 -6.54
CA LEU A 146 91.94 -1.63 -5.19
C LEU A 146 90.84 -1.01 -4.29
N PRO A 147 90.86 -1.29 -2.97
CA PRO A 147 89.88 -0.71 -2.06
C PRO A 147 90.00 0.81 -2.01
N THR A 148 88.86 1.52 -2.00
CA THR A 148 88.80 2.99 -1.99
C THR A 148 89.34 3.62 -0.70
N THR A 149 89.49 2.83 0.37
CA THR A 149 90.00 3.25 1.68
C THR A 149 90.93 2.19 2.26
N GLY A 150 92.21 2.54 2.39
CA GLY A 150 93.27 1.68 2.94
C GLY A 150 94.39 1.42 1.93
N SER A 151 95.64 1.49 2.40
CA SER A 151 96.81 1.02 1.65
C SER A 151 96.83 -0.51 1.69
N MET A 152 96.86 -1.17 0.53
CA MET A 152 97.25 -2.57 0.47
C MET A 152 98.78 -2.63 0.49
N ASP A 153 99.36 -3.18 1.56
CA ASP A 153 100.79 -3.46 1.59
C ASP A 153 101.10 -4.50 0.49
N ASN A 154 101.90 -4.10 -0.51
CA ASN A 154 102.30 -4.84 -1.72
C ASN A 154 101.27 -4.96 -2.88
N GLU A 155 100.84 -3.82 -3.44
CA GLU A 155 100.03 -3.78 -4.69
C GLU A 155 100.61 -4.60 -5.86
N ALA A 156 101.95 -4.68 -5.97
CA ALA A 156 102.62 -5.45 -7.02
C ALA A 156 102.38 -6.97 -6.90
N LEU A 157 102.25 -7.50 -5.69
CA LEU A 157 101.93 -8.91 -5.45
C LEU A 157 100.49 -9.22 -5.87
N PHE A 158 99.53 -8.37 -5.49
CA PHE A 158 98.13 -8.50 -5.90
C PHE A 158 97.96 -8.39 -7.42
N PHE A 159 98.73 -7.51 -8.09
CA PHE A 159 98.72 -7.39 -9.55
C PHE A 159 99.23 -8.66 -10.22
N ASN A 160 100.33 -9.24 -9.71
CA ASN A 160 100.89 -10.47 -10.24
C ASN A 160 99.96 -11.66 -10.02
N ASP A 161 99.35 -11.81 -8.85
CA ASP A 161 98.36 -12.86 -8.57
C ASP A 161 97.12 -12.73 -9.45
N PHE A 162 96.63 -11.50 -9.68
CA PHE A 162 95.50 -11.22 -10.57
C PHE A 162 95.82 -11.59 -12.03
N LYS A 163 97.05 -11.30 -12.50
CA LYS A 163 97.49 -11.63 -13.85
C LYS A 163 97.74 -13.13 -14.03
N LEU A 164 98.34 -13.80 -13.04
CA LEU A 164 98.54 -15.25 -13.05
C LEU A 164 97.21 -16.02 -13.03
N ALA A 165 96.19 -15.48 -12.37
CA ALA A 165 94.85 -16.07 -12.37
C ALA A 165 94.15 -16.04 -13.73
N LEU A 166 94.58 -15.17 -14.65
CA LEU A 166 93.94 -14.90 -15.95
C LEU A 166 94.95 -14.90 -17.12
N ALA A 167 96.03 -15.66 -17.00
CA ALA A 167 97.18 -15.58 -17.90
C ALA A 167 96.95 -16.23 -19.28
N GLU A 168 96.04 -17.20 -19.39
CA GLU A 168 95.75 -17.91 -20.63
C GLU A 168 94.44 -17.42 -21.27
N ASP A 169 94.36 -17.35 -22.61
CA ASP A 169 93.13 -16.97 -23.34
C ASP A 169 91.87 -17.79 -22.92
N PRO A 170 91.95 -19.11 -22.64
CA PRO A 170 90.82 -19.87 -22.12
C PRO A 170 90.35 -19.42 -20.73
N ASP A 171 91.25 -18.90 -19.88
CA ASP A 171 90.93 -18.48 -18.52
C ASP A 171 90.11 -17.18 -18.49
N LEU A 172 90.27 -16.33 -19.51
CA LEU A 172 89.43 -15.14 -19.68
C LEU A 172 87.97 -15.52 -20.03
N GLN A 173 87.77 -16.56 -20.84
CA GLN A 173 86.43 -17.10 -21.14
C GLN A 173 85.82 -17.80 -19.92
N LYS A 174 86.64 -18.52 -19.14
CA LYS A 174 86.20 -19.10 -17.85
C LYS A 174 85.81 -18.02 -16.84
N PHE A 175 86.54 -16.90 -16.79
CA PHE A 175 86.21 -15.74 -15.98
C PHE A 175 84.86 -15.13 -16.36
N GLU A 176 84.60 -14.91 -17.64
CA GLU A 176 83.31 -14.39 -18.13
C GLU A 176 82.15 -15.31 -17.72
N ARG A 177 82.34 -16.63 -17.89
CA ARG A 177 81.37 -17.64 -17.46
C ARG A 177 81.16 -17.67 -15.95
N ALA A 178 82.22 -17.52 -15.16
CA ALA A 178 82.15 -17.47 -13.70
C ALA A 178 81.39 -16.24 -13.21
N VAL A 179 81.65 -15.07 -13.79
CA VAL A 179 80.90 -13.84 -13.49
C VAL A 179 79.43 -14.01 -13.87
N GLN A 180 79.14 -14.64 -15.02
CA GLN A 180 77.76 -14.94 -15.42
C GLN A 180 77.05 -15.86 -14.41
N ILE A 181 77.72 -16.90 -13.90
CA ILE A 181 77.17 -17.80 -12.88
C ILE A 181 76.92 -17.04 -11.56
N ALA A 182 77.87 -16.19 -11.16
CA ALA A 182 77.75 -15.41 -9.93
C ALA A 182 76.58 -14.41 -9.98
N PHE A 183 76.26 -13.87 -11.16
CA PHE A 183 75.17 -12.92 -11.38
C PHE A 183 73.84 -13.56 -11.81
N ALA A 184 73.80 -14.86 -12.12
CA ALA A 184 72.63 -15.53 -12.71
C ALA A 184 71.32 -15.34 -11.91
N ASP A 185 71.36 -15.43 -10.58
CA ASP A 185 70.15 -15.21 -9.76
C ASP A 185 69.76 -13.72 -9.74
N TYR A 186 70.71 -12.80 -9.82
CA TYR A 186 70.43 -11.36 -9.84
C TYR A 186 69.91 -10.89 -11.21
N GLU A 187 70.32 -11.55 -12.29
CA GLU A 187 69.78 -11.34 -13.64
C GLU A 187 68.39 -11.96 -13.80
N ARG A 188 68.07 -13.01 -13.03
CA ARG A 188 66.72 -13.63 -13.02
C ARG A 188 65.75 -12.85 -12.12
N ASP A 189 66.16 -12.57 -10.88
CA ASP A 189 65.29 -12.07 -9.82
C ASP A 189 65.33 -10.55 -9.68
N GLY A 190 66.40 -9.91 -10.17
CA GLY A 190 66.61 -8.49 -10.09
C GLY A 190 67.17 -7.96 -8.78
N LEU A 191 67.50 -6.67 -8.79
CA LEU A 191 68.11 -5.97 -7.68
C LEU A 191 67.41 -4.64 -7.42
N LEU A 192 67.15 -4.37 -6.14
CA LEU A 192 66.51 -3.15 -5.64
C LEU A 192 67.33 -2.51 -4.51
N VAL A 193 67.34 -1.18 -4.46
CA VAL A 193 67.95 -0.42 -3.35
C VAL A 193 67.07 -0.50 -2.12
N GLN A 194 65.80 -0.13 -2.31
CA GLN A 194 64.74 -0.14 -1.30
C GLN A 194 63.40 -0.32 -2.01
N LEU A 195 62.38 -0.76 -1.28
CA LEU A 195 61.04 -0.83 -1.83
C LEU A 195 60.52 0.58 -2.13
N GLU A 196 59.89 0.73 -3.30
CA GLU A 196 59.26 1.99 -3.74
C GLU A 196 57.83 2.16 -3.21
N HIS A 197 57.29 1.18 -2.46
CA HIS A 197 55.96 1.22 -1.87
C HIS A 197 56.01 1.11 -0.35
N GLN A 198 55.06 1.75 0.33
CA GLN A 198 54.95 1.73 1.80
C GLN A 198 54.26 0.47 2.32
N PHE A 199 54.34 0.21 3.63
CA PHE A 199 53.69 -0.94 4.28
C PHE A 199 52.17 -0.98 4.05
N GLU A 200 51.52 0.18 4.01
CA GLU A 200 50.08 0.29 3.77
C GLU A 200 49.70 0.03 2.30
N GLU A 201 50.70 0.05 1.41
CA GLU A 201 50.53 -0.04 -0.04
C GLU A 201 50.86 -1.43 -0.60
N GLY A 202 51.43 -2.33 0.21
CA GLY A 202 51.74 -3.69 -0.22
C GLY A 202 52.72 -4.46 0.67
N SER A 203 52.89 -5.73 0.32
CA SER A 203 53.70 -6.69 1.07
C SER A 203 55.17 -6.29 1.10
N GLN A 204 55.73 -6.20 2.31
CA GLN A 204 57.15 -5.88 2.52
C GLN A 204 58.07 -7.11 2.47
N THR A 205 57.50 -8.32 2.38
CA THR A 205 58.26 -9.58 2.45
C THR A 205 58.48 -10.21 1.09
N ALA A 206 57.55 -10.03 0.15
CA ALA A 206 57.65 -10.59 -1.19
C ALA A 206 57.14 -9.59 -2.24
N ILE A 207 57.77 -9.63 -3.41
CA ILE A 207 57.39 -8.90 -4.62
C ILE A 207 57.23 -9.86 -5.78
N GLU A 208 56.49 -9.45 -6.79
CA GLU A 208 56.37 -10.16 -8.05
C GLU A 208 57.16 -9.41 -9.11
N VAL A 209 57.98 -10.13 -9.88
CA VAL A 209 58.95 -9.55 -10.82
C VAL A 209 58.63 -10.00 -12.22
N HIS A 210 58.48 -9.05 -13.14
CA HIS A 210 58.21 -9.29 -14.56
C HIS A 210 59.35 -8.74 -15.41
N PRO A 211 59.87 -9.49 -16.41
CA PRO A 211 60.82 -8.95 -17.36
C PRO A 211 60.24 -7.79 -18.17
N LYS A 212 61.05 -6.74 -18.41
CA LYS A 212 60.66 -5.59 -19.23
C LYS A 212 60.22 -6.03 -20.64
N GLY A 213 58.96 -5.77 -20.98
CA GLY A 213 58.35 -6.11 -22.27
C GLY A 213 57.67 -7.48 -22.35
N ARG A 214 57.71 -8.29 -21.28
CA ARG A 214 56.99 -9.57 -21.16
C ARG A 214 56.28 -9.68 -19.81
N SER A 215 55.04 -9.22 -19.77
CA SER A 215 54.17 -9.25 -18.58
C SER A 215 53.49 -10.61 -18.34
N ASP A 216 53.68 -11.57 -19.25
CA ASP A 216 53.18 -12.94 -19.17
C ASP A 216 54.02 -13.86 -18.27
N ILE A 217 55.26 -13.45 -17.98
CA ILE A 217 56.19 -14.20 -17.14
C ILE A 217 56.28 -13.53 -15.77
N THR A 218 55.75 -14.23 -14.77
CA THR A 218 55.65 -13.78 -13.39
C THR A 218 56.50 -14.65 -12.48
N GLN A 219 57.35 -14.01 -11.68
CA GLN A 219 58.11 -14.71 -10.65
C GLN A 219 57.97 -14.02 -9.30
N ARG A 220 57.56 -14.79 -8.29
CA ARG A 220 57.53 -14.32 -6.91
C ARG A 220 58.90 -14.43 -6.27
N VAL A 221 59.38 -13.33 -5.69
CA VAL A 221 60.70 -13.25 -5.07
C VAL A 221 60.59 -12.62 -3.69
N GLU A 222 61.37 -13.12 -2.73
CA GLU A 222 61.47 -12.51 -1.40
C GLU A 222 62.33 -11.25 -1.45
N VAL A 223 61.85 -10.18 -0.82
CA VAL A 223 62.52 -8.87 -0.81
C VAL A 223 63.94 -8.98 -0.23
N ALA A 224 64.16 -9.88 0.72
CA ALA A 224 65.49 -10.09 1.30
C ALA A 224 66.57 -10.50 0.27
N ASN A 225 66.18 -11.24 -0.79
CA ASN A 225 67.11 -11.82 -1.77
C ASN A 225 67.48 -10.85 -2.90
N VAL A 226 66.69 -9.79 -3.08
CA VAL A 226 66.84 -8.80 -4.17
C VAL A 226 67.39 -7.47 -3.69
N ARG A 227 67.63 -7.28 -2.38
CA ARG A 227 68.21 -6.04 -1.86
C ARG A 227 69.71 -5.97 -2.17
N ILE A 228 70.14 -4.88 -2.80
CA ILE A 228 71.55 -4.66 -3.17
C ILE A 228 72.50 -4.76 -1.97
N ALA A 229 72.09 -4.26 -0.80
CA ALA A 229 72.89 -4.37 0.42
C ALA A 229 73.19 -5.83 0.82
N GLN A 230 72.21 -6.72 0.68
CA GLN A 230 72.37 -8.14 0.97
C GLN A 230 73.16 -8.84 -0.15
N ALA A 231 72.85 -8.52 -1.41
CA ALA A 231 73.54 -9.05 -2.58
C ALA A 231 75.04 -8.75 -2.56
N THR A 232 75.43 -7.54 -2.15
CA THR A 232 76.85 -7.10 -2.06
C THR A 232 77.60 -7.87 -0.97
N THR A 233 76.94 -8.19 0.15
CA THR A 233 77.54 -8.96 1.25
C THR A 233 77.90 -10.39 0.81
N ASN A 234 77.04 -11.00 -0.01
CA ASN A 234 77.24 -12.36 -0.51
C ASN A 234 78.07 -12.43 -1.81
N LEU A 235 78.33 -11.29 -2.44
CA LEU A 235 78.94 -11.22 -3.78
C LEU A 235 80.35 -11.83 -3.83
N LYS A 236 81.18 -11.59 -2.81
CA LYS A 236 82.54 -12.15 -2.76
C LYS A 236 82.52 -13.68 -2.73
N SER A 237 81.68 -14.28 -1.88
CA SER A 237 81.55 -15.75 -1.80
C SER A 237 81.03 -16.32 -3.11
N ARG A 238 80.01 -15.70 -3.70
CA ARG A 238 79.45 -16.15 -4.98
C ARG A 238 80.43 -16.07 -6.15
N LEU A 239 81.24 -15.01 -6.20
CA LEU A 239 82.30 -14.87 -7.20
C LEU A 239 83.38 -15.93 -6.99
N HIS A 240 83.81 -16.16 -5.76
CA HIS A 240 84.75 -17.24 -5.43
C HIS A 240 84.22 -18.61 -5.89
N ASP A 241 82.99 -18.97 -5.52
CA ASP A 241 82.35 -20.23 -5.91
C ASP A 241 82.16 -20.35 -7.43
N GLY A 242 81.79 -19.24 -8.08
CA GLY A 242 81.68 -19.15 -9.53
C GLY A 242 83.02 -19.35 -10.24
N PHE A 243 84.10 -18.77 -9.71
CA PHE A 243 85.45 -18.94 -10.25
C PHE A 243 85.96 -20.38 -10.07
N GLN A 244 85.68 -21.00 -8.92
CA GLN A 244 85.98 -22.40 -8.67
C GLN A 244 85.21 -23.31 -9.65
N ALA A 245 83.91 -23.08 -9.84
CA ALA A 245 83.07 -23.86 -10.74
C ALA A 245 83.46 -23.72 -12.22
N ALA A 246 84.03 -22.57 -12.62
CA ALA A 246 84.54 -22.35 -13.97
C ALA A 246 85.93 -22.97 -14.21
N GLY A 247 86.62 -23.44 -13.17
CA GLY A 247 87.92 -24.11 -13.26
C GLY A 247 89.09 -23.15 -13.41
N LEU A 248 89.05 -22.01 -12.72
CA LEU A 248 90.19 -21.08 -12.58
C LEU A 248 91.20 -21.58 -11.53
N PRO A 249 92.48 -21.17 -11.57
CA PRO A 249 93.52 -21.66 -10.67
C PRO A 249 93.20 -21.39 -9.18
N GLU A 250 93.10 -22.45 -8.37
CA GLU A 250 92.71 -22.37 -6.95
C GLU A 250 93.61 -21.45 -6.10
N ALA A 251 94.90 -21.35 -6.45
CA ALA A 251 95.88 -20.57 -5.70
C ALA A 251 95.58 -19.06 -5.65
N HIS A 252 94.77 -18.53 -6.57
CA HIS A 252 94.54 -17.09 -6.72
C HIS A 252 93.06 -16.67 -6.66
N LEU A 253 92.14 -17.60 -6.38
CA LEU A 253 90.69 -17.35 -6.40
C LEU A 253 90.23 -16.32 -5.37
N ASP A 254 90.74 -16.39 -4.15
CA ASP A 254 90.39 -15.46 -3.07
C ASP A 254 90.80 -14.02 -3.40
N THR A 255 92.00 -13.86 -3.97
CA THR A 255 92.53 -12.58 -4.42
C THR A 255 91.70 -12.02 -5.58
N LEU A 256 91.38 -12.86 -6.57
CA LEU A 256 90.56 -12.48 -7.71
C LEU A 256 89.13 -12.08 -7.28
N ALA A 257 88.49 -12.86 -6.41
CA ALA A 257 87.16 -12.57 -5.86
C ALA A 257 87.14 -11.27 -5.05
N LEU A 258 88.18 -10.99 -4.26
CA LEU A 258 88.29 -9.75 -3.50
C LEU A 258 88.39 -8.52 -4.44
N LEU A 259 89.31 -8.56 -5.41
CA LEU A 259 89.55 -7.45 -6.33
C LEU A 259 88.35 -7.14 -7.21
N VAL A 260 87.70 -8.18 -7.76
CA VAL A 260 86.49 -8.01 -8.56
C VAL A 260 85.32 -7.49 -7.72
N THR A 261 85.17 -7.95 -6.47
CA THR A 261 84.16 -7.42 -5.54
C THR A 261 84.39 -5.95 -5.24
N ASN A 262 85.65 -5.53 -5.04
CA ASN A 262 86.00 -4.13 -4.81
C ASN A 262 85.62 -3.25 -6.00
N TRP A 263 85.95 -3.68 -7.23
CA TRP A 263 85.59 -2.96 -8.45
C TRP A 263 84.07 -2.80 -8.61
N LEU A 264 83.32 -3.90 -8.40
CA LEU A 264 81.85 -3.89 -8.48
C LEU A 264 81.23 -3.00 -7.40
N SER A 265 81.79 -3.00 -6.20
CA SER A 265 81.35 -2.13 -5.11
C SER A 265 81.64 -0.65 -5.40
N ALA A 266 82.79 -0.34 -6.01
CA ALA A 266 83.19 1.01 -6.37
C ALA A 266 82.33 1.60 -7.51
N LYS A 267 81.93 0.78 -8.50
CA LYS A 267 81.11 1.22 -9.64
C LYS A 267 79.61 1.30 -9.35
N ARG A 268 79.17 0.89 -8.15
CA ARG A 268 77.77 0.81 -7.68
C ARG A 268 76.90 -0.10 -8.56
N ILE A 269 76.49 -1.22 -8.00
CA ILE A 269 75.57 -2.15 -8.68
C ILE A 269 74.24 -1.42 -8.99
N PRO A 270 73.79 -1.38 -10.25
CA PRO A 270 72.57 -0.70 -10.64
C PRO A 270 71.33 -1.42 -10.08
N ALA A 271 70.30 -0.64 -9.75
CA ALA A 271 68.97 -1.17 -9.49
C ALA A 271 68.32 -1.56 -10.82
N THR A 272 67.86 -2.80 -10.93
CA THR A 272 67.21 -3.33 -12.13
C THR A 272 65.71 -3.48 -11.96
N LEU A 273 65.20 -3.41 -10.73
CA LEU A 273 63.77 -3.47 -10.42
C LEU A 273 63.18 -2.07 -10.24
N LYS A 274 62.03 -1.83 -10.87
CA LYS A 274 61.23 -0.60 -10.72
C LYS A 274 59.75 -0.95 -10.53
N LEU A 275 59.04 -0.23 -9.67
CA LEU A 275 57.63 -0.52 -9.40
C LEU A 275 56.78 -0.27 -10.66
N ASP A 276 55.96 -1.25 -11.03
CA ASP A 276 54.89 -1.09 -12.00
C ASP A 276 53.64 -0.60 -11.27
N SER A 277 53.39 0.71 -11.31
CA SER A 277 52.27 1.32 -10.60
C SER A 277 50.92 0.94 -11.19
N GLU A 278 50.83 0.62 -12.49
CA GLU A 278 49.57 0.27 -13.14
C GLU A 278 49.15 -1.15 -12.76
N ALA A 279 50.03 -2.13 -12.96
CA ALA A 279 49.78 -3.52 -12.61
C ALA A 279 49.57 -3.70 -11.10
N THR A 280 50.35 -3.01 -10.27
CA THR A 280 50.19 -3.04 -8.81
C THR A 280 48.85 -2.47 -8.37
N ASN A 281 48.39 -1.37 -8.99
CA ASN A 281 47.07 -0.80 -8.67
C ASN A 281 45.92 -1.72 -9.11
N GLU A 282 46.07 -2.45 -10.22
CA GLU A 282 45.09 -3.45 -10.63
C GLU A 282 45.03 -4.63 -9.63
N ALA A 283 46.19 -5.13 -9.19
CA ALA A 283 46.28 -6.17 -8.17
C ALA A 283 45.63 -5.73 -6.84
N ARG A 284 45.86 -4.49 -6.41
CA ARG A 284 45.22 -3.88 -5.23
C ARG A 284 43.70 -3.82 -5.37
N ARG A 285 43.19 -3.38 -6.53
CA ARG A 285 41.74 -3.35 -6.79
C ARG A 285 41.14 -4.73 -6.69
N LYS A 286 41.73 -5.74 -7.34
CA LYS A 286 41.27 -7.13 -7.25
C LYS A 286 41.28 -7.66 -5.82
N ALA A 287 42.30 -7.31 -5.03
CA ALA A 287 42.39 -7.71 -3.63
C ALA A 287 41.26 -7.09 -2.79
N VAL A 288 40.98 -5.79 -2.96
CA VAL A 288 39.89 -5.08 -2.25
C VAL A 288 38.52 -5.58 -2.68
N ASP A 289 38.31 -5.79 -3.98
CA ASP A 289 37.03 -6.24 -4.54
C ASP A 289 36.68 -7.68 -4.13
N SER A 290 37.68 -8.47 -3.73
CA SER A 290 37.48 -9.86 -3.26
C SER A 290 37.09 -9.99 -1.78
N ILE A 291 37.05 -8.88 -1.04
CA ILE A 291 36.74 -8.90 0.41
C ILE A 291 35.23 -9.00 0.62
N GLU A 292 34.79 -10.06 1.30
CA GLU A 292 33.44 -10.13 1.83
C GLU A 292 33.25 -9.10 2.96
N GLU A 293 32.27 -8.23 2.78
CA GLU A 293 31.96 -7.17 3.74
C GLU A 293 31.41 -7.76 5.05
N ALA A 294 32.03 -7.38 6.16
CA ALA A 294 31.62 -7.72 7.52
C ALA A 294 30.33 -6.99 7.89
N THR A 295 29.40 -7.73 8.49
CA THR A 295 28.18 -7.22 9.13
C THR A 295 28.35 -7.12 10.64
N ILE A 296 27.57 -6.25 11.28
CA ILE A 296 27.55 -6.14 12.74
C ILE A 296 26.81 -7.37 13.33
N ASN A 297 27.49 -8.09 14.22
CA ASN A 297 26.93 -9.23 14.94
C ASN A 297 26.53 -8.84 16.37
N TYR A 298 25.33 -9.25 16.77
CA TYR A 298 24.80 -9.08 18.12
C TYR A 298 24.63 -10.45 18.77
N HIS A 299 25.03 -10.55 20.03
CA HIS A 299 24.84 -11.73 20.86
C HIS A 299 23.63 -11.58 21.77
N ALA A 300 23.04 -12.71 22.17
CA ALA A 300 21.96 -12.73 23.13
C ALA A 300 22.38 -12.00 24.41
N LYS A 301 21.48 -11.12 24.90
CA LYS A 301 21.61 -10.17 26.01
C LYS A 301 22.37 -8.87 25.71
N ASP A 302 22.89 -8.68 24.49
CA ASP A 302 23.43 -7.39 24.10
C ASP A 302 22.34 -6.32 24.14
N ARG A 303 22.66 -5.11 24.61
CA ARG A 303 21.70 -4.01 24.68
C ARG A 303 21.48 -3.43 23.28
N LEU A 304 20.23 -3.50 22.81
CA LEU A 304 19.81 -2.94 21.52
C LEU A 304 19.35 -1.49 21.66
N ALA A 305 18.62 -1.17 22.74
CA ALA A 305 18.15 0.18 23.03
C ALA A 305 18.09 0.44 24.54
N ALA A 306 18.37 1.68 24.94
CA ALA A 306 18.36 2.12 26.33
C ALA A 306 16.95 2.56 26.79
N ALA A 307 16.60 2.28 28.04
CA ALA A 307 15.38 2.74 28.67
C ALA A 307 15.29 4.28 28.69
N GLY A 308 14.08 4.81 28.46
CA GLY A 308 13.81 6.25 28.58
C GLY A 308 14.36 7.13 27.45
N VAL A 309 15.04 6.55 26.46
CA VAL A 309 15.55 7.26 25.28
C VAL A 309 14.67 6.90 24.08
N PRO A 310 14.14 7.88 23.32
CA PRO A 310 13.34 7.59 22.13
C PRO A 310 14.15 6.81 21.09
N LEU A 311 13.55 5.78 20.50
CA LEU A 311 14.17 4.97 19.47
C LEU A 311 14.44 5.80 18.21
N THR A 312 15.66 5.72 17.70
CA THR A 312 16.01 6.28 16.40
C THR A 312 15.67 5.29 15.29
N SER A 313 15.66 5.75 14.03
CA SER A 313 15.45 4.86 12.88
C SER A 313 16.51 3.76 12.77
N ARG A 314 17.73 4.01 13.28
CA ARG A 314 18.79 2.98 13.38
C ARG A 314 18.43 1.92 14.42
N ASP A 315 17.93 2.33 15.58
CA ASP A 315 17.52 1.40 16.65
C ASP A 315 16.35 0.52 16.20
N VAL A 316 15.36 1.12 15.51
CA VAL A 316 14.24 0.38 14.91
C VAL A 316 14.74 -0.62 13.85
N GLY A 317 15.73 -0.24 13.04
CA GLY A 317 16.38 -1.13 12.08
C GLY A 317 17.03 -2.36 12.73
N ARG A 318 17.74 -2.16 13.85
CA ARG A 318 18.34 -3.26 14.64
C ARG A 318 17.27 -4.17 15.25
N LEU A 319 16.23 -3.60 15.84
CA LEU A 319 15.10 -4.37 16.40
C LEU A 319 14.34 -5.15 15.32
N ARG A 320 14.23 -4.60 14.10
CA ARG A 320 13.61 -5.29 12.97
C ARG A 320 14.46 -6.47 12.50
N ALA A 321 15.78 -6.33 12.44
CA ALA A 321 16.68 -7.43 12.11
C ALA A 321 16.59 -8.58 13.14
N GLU A 322 16.50 -8.25 14.44
CA GLU A 322 16.23 -9.25 15.48
C GLU A 322 14.88 -9.93 15.25
N HIS A 323 13.83 -9.16 14.96
CA HIS A 323 12.49 -9.67 14.72
C HIS A 323 12.41 -10.62 13.53
N GLU A 324 13.11 -10.31 12.43
CA GLU A 324 13.25 -11.18 11.26
C GLU A 324 13.93 -12.50 11.64
N ALA A 325 15.06 -12.45 12.35
CA ALA A 325 15.78 -13.63 12.82
C ALA A 325 14.93 -14.50 13.79
N ILE A 326 14.16 -13.88 14.68
CA ILE A 326 13.21 -14.62 15.54
C ILE A 326 12.16 -15.31 14.68
N THR A 327 11.62 -14.62 13.68
CA THR A 327 10.53 -15.13 12.83
C THR A 327 10.99 -16.32 11.97
N GLU A 328 12.23 -16.29 11.48
CA GLU A 328 12.86 -17.40 10.75
C GLU A 328 13.07 -18.62 11.64
N THR A 329 13.45 -18.42 12.91
CA THR A 329 13.67 -19.51 13.88
C THR A 329 12.40 -20.04 14.55
N LEU A 330 11.22 -19.43 14.31
CA LEU A 330 9.96 -19.91 14.88
C LEU A 330 9.60 -21.32 14.41
N SER A 331 9.41 -22.23 15.38
CA SER A 331 8.89 -23.58 15.10
C SER A 331 7.49 -23.55 14.47
N PHE A 332 7.19 -24.59 13.69
CA PHE A 332 5.86 -24.78 13.07
C PHE A 332 4.71 -24.69 14.09
N GLY A 333 4.88 -25.29 15.27
CA GLY A 333 3.88 -25.24 16.34
C GLY A 333 3.60 -23.84 16.87
N SER A 334 4.62 -22.98 16.95
CA SER A 334 4.44 -21.57 17.30
C SER A 334 3.69 -20.82 16.20
N ARG A 335 4.06 -20.98 14.93
CA ARG A 335 3.34 -20.34 13.80
C ARG A 335 1.87 -20.75 13.74
N PHE A 336 1.58 -22.02 14.01
CA PHE A 336 0.22 -22.55 14.07
C PHE A 336 -0.61 -21.92 15.21
N ARG A 337 -0.04 -21.74 16.41
CA ARG A 337 -0.72 -21.05 17.51
C ARG A 337 -1.07 -19.60 17.19
N HIS A 338 -0.15 -18.85 16.57
CA HIS A 338 -0.43 -17.47 16.16
C HIS A 338 -1.53 -17.42 15.10
N THR A 339 -1.54 -18.38 14.17
CA THR A 339 -2.59 -18.53 13.16
C THR A 339 -3.96 -18.76 13.79
N ILE A 340 -4.07 -19.71 14.73
CA ILE A 340 -5.32 -19.97 15.46
C ILE A 340 -5.77 -18.72 16.24
N ALA A 341 -4.86 -17.99 16.86
CA ALA A 341 -5.20 -16.78 17.61
C ALA A 341 -5.82 -15.70 16.70
N HIS A 342 -5.24 -15.44 15.52
CA HIS A 342 -5.77 -14.48 14.55
C HIS A 342 -7.14 -14.91 14.01
N PHE A 343 -7.29 -16.18 13.60
CA PHE A 343 -8.60 -16.69 13.14
C PHE A 343 -9.64 -16.70 14.26
N GLY A 344 -9.25 -17.00 15.50
CA GLY A 344 -10.13 -16.93 16.67
C GLY A 344 -10.64 -15.50 16.92
N MET A 345 -9.75 -14.50 16.78
CA MET A 345 -10.11 -13.08 16.86
C MET A 345 -11.09 -12.68 15.74
N TYR A 346 -10.81 -13.04 14.48
CA TYR A 346 -11.72 -12.76 13.36
C TYR A 346 -13.07 -13.46 13.52
N MET A 347 -13.09 -14.67 14.07
CA MET A 347 -14.33 -15.39 14.36
C MET A 347 -15.15 -14.67 15.43
N ALA A 348 -14.54 -14.27 16.55
CA ALA A 348 -15.22 -13.53 17.61
C ALA A 348 -15.82 -12.22 17.08
N MET A 349 -15.09 -11.54 16.21
CA MET A 349 -15.52 -10.34 15.51
C MET A 349 -16.72 -10.59 14.59
N TYR A 350 -16.65 -11.61 13.73
CA TYR A 350 -17.76 -11.95 12.83
C TYR A 350 -19.00 -12.39 13.60
N VAL A 351 -18.86 -13.05 14.75
CA VAL A 351 -19.98 -13.36 15.63
C VAL A 351 -20.60 -12.08 16.20
N LEU A 352 -19.79 -11.13 16.67
CA LEU A 352 -20.28 -9.86 17.21
C LEU A 352 -21.04 -9.04 16.14
N CYS A 353 -20.42 -8.81 14.99
CA CYS A 353 -21.05 -8.07 13.89
C CYS A 353 -22.24 -8.85 13.30
N GLY A 354 -22.10 -10.16 13.13
CA GLY A 354 -23.15 -11.04 12.62
C GLY A 354 -24.38 -11.08 13.52
N ALA A 355 -24.20 -11.12 14.84
CA ALA A 355 -25.29 -11.02 15.80
C ALA A 355 -26.03 -9.68 15.67
N TYR A 356 -25.31 -8.56 15.61
CA TYR A 356 -25.91 -7.25 15.42
C TYR A 356 -26.72 -7.18 14.13
N LEU A 357 -26.13 -7.61 13.01
CA LEU A 357 -26.79 -7.65 11.71
C LEU A 357 -28.01 -8.59 11.70
N TYR A 358 -27.96 -9.71 12.41
CA TYR A 358 -29.09 -10.65 12.49
C TYR A 358 -30.29 -10.07 13.25
N PHE A 359 -30.07 -9.24 14.26
CA PHE A 359 -31.15 -8.63 15.04
C PHE A 359 -31.69 -7.33 14.42
N HIS A 360 -30.83 -6.52 13.80
CA HIS A 360 -31.20 -5.17 13.35
C HIS A 360 -31.31 -5.03 11.83
N GLU A 361 -30.50 -5.74 11.05
CA GLU A 361 -30.32 -5.51 9.61
C GLU A 361 -30.21 -6.82 8.82
N ARG A 362 -31.18 -7.74 8.98
CA ARG A 362 -31.17 -9.06 8.34
C ARG A 362 -30.97 -9.01 6.82
N ARG A 363 -31.47 -7.95 6.18
CA ARG A 363 -31.35 -7.72 4.74
C ARG A 363 -29.88 -7.71 4.28
N LEU A 364 -28.96 -7.21 5.11
CA LEU A 364 -27.51 -7.19 4.80
C LEU A 364 -26.87 -8.58 4.81
N LEU A 365 -27.34 -9.48 5.70
CA LEU A 365 -26.86 -10.86 5.74
C LEU A 365 -27.48 -11.74 4.64
N THR A 366 -28.63 -11.34 4.11
CA THR A 366 -29.30 -12.06 3.03
C THR A 366 -28.86 -11.63 1.63
N ASP A 367 -28.37 -10.40 1.47
CA ASP A 367 -27.88 -9.93 0.17
C ASP A 367 -26.38 -10.22 0.03
N THR A 368 -26.06 -11.22 -0.80
CA THR A 368 -24.69 -11.66 -1.04
C THR A 368 -23.81 -10.53 -1.60
N ARG A 369 -24.36 -9.64 -2.44
CA ARG A 369 -23.58 -8.54 -3.02
C ARG A 369 -23.21 -7.52 -1.95
N ARG A 370 -24.16 -7.12 -1.11
CA ARG A 370 -23.91 -6.15 -0.02
C ARG A 370 -22.93 -6.71 1.02
N LEU A 371 -23.07 -7.99 1.37
CA LEU A 371 -22.12 -8.64 2.26
C LEU A 371 -20.71 -8.69 1.65
N ALA A 372 -20.60 -9.04 0.37
CA ALA A 372 -19.32 -9.08 -0.34
C ALA A 372 -18.66 -7.69 -0.42
N THR A 373 -19.40 -6.63 -0.72
CA THR A 373 -18.84 -5.27 -0.76
C THR A 373 -18.43 -4.76 0.62
N MET A 374 -19.20 -5.08 1.67
CA MET A 374 -18.84 -4.73 3.05
C MET A 374 -17.55 -5.44 3.50
N LEU A 375 -17.46 -6.76 3.30
CA LEU A 375 -16.28 -7.55 3.64
C LEU A 375 -15.06 -7.12 2.80
N GLY A 376 -15.25 -6.92 1.49
CA GLY A 376 -14.20 -6.44 0.60
C GLY A 376 -13.65 -5.08 1.04
N LEU A 377 -14.53 -4.14 1.42
CA LEU A 377 -14.13 -2.85 1.96
C LEU A 377 -13.34 -3.00 3.28
N ALA A 378 -13.83 -3.83 4.21
CA ALA A 378 -13.14 -4.06 5.49
C ALA A 378 -11.74 -4.68 5.29
N VAL A 379 -11.63 -5.69 4.43
CA VAL A 379 -10.34 -6.32 4.06
C VAL A 379 -9.41 -5.28 3.44
N ALA A 380 -9.89 -4.53 2.44
CA ALA A 380 -9.10 -3.49 1.78
C ALA A 380 -8.60 -2.43 2.79
N THR A 381 -9.45 -2.00 3.72
CA THR A 381 -9.05 -1.07 4.79
C THR A 381 -7.98 -1.66 5.69
N VAL A 382 -8.13 -2.91 6.16
CA VAL A 382 -7.10 -3.55 7.02
C VAL A 382 -5.77 -3.64 6.28
N VAL A 383 -5.77 -4.04 5.01
CA VAL A 383 -4.55 -4.12 4.18
C VAL A 383 -3.92 -2.73 4.00
N LEU A 384 -4.71 -1.72 3.64
CA LEU A 384 -4.22 -0.35 3.46
C LEU A 384 -3.70 0.24 4.78
N CYS A 385 -4.35 -0.03 5.91
CA CYS A 385 -3.88 0.35 7.23
C CYS A 385 -2.54 -0.32 7.57
N HIS A 386 -2.39 -1.61 7.27
CA HIS A 386 -1.16 -2.35 7.53
C HIS A 386 0.02 -1.78 6.74
N VAL A 387 -0.18 -1.48 5.44
CA VAL A 387 0.84 -0.84 4.60
C VAL A 387 1.12 0.59 5.03
N ALA A 388 0.08 1.38 5.34
CA ALA A 388 0.23 2.78 5.75
C ALA A 388 0.83 2.95 7.15
N ALA A 389 0.77 1.92 8.00
CA ALA A 389 1.34 1.90 9.34
C ALA A 389 2.87 1.73 9.36
N GLU A 390 3.51 1.52 8.20
CA GLU A 390 4.97 1.52 8.11
C GLU A 390 5.57 2.78 8.76
N ASP A 391 6.67 2.59 9.48
CA ASP A 391 7.32 3.62 10.31
C ASP A 391 7.65 4.90 9.53
N ARG A 392 7.89 4.76 8.23
CA ARG A 392 8.20 5.88 7.33
C ARG A 392 7.00 6.80 7.07
N TRP A 393 5.76 6.28 7.14
CA TRP A 393 4.55 6.98 6.70
C TRP A 393 3.61 7.28 7.87
N ARG A 394 3.39 6.32 8.80
CA ARG A 394 2.48 6.47 9.94
C ARG A 394 1.13 7.11 9.54
N ALA A 395 0.54 6.61 8.46
CA ALA A 395 -0.62 7.21 7.80
C ALA A 395 -1.89 6.35 7.89
N GLU A 396 -1.93 5.37 8.80
CA GLU A 396 -3.04 4.44 9.02
C GLU A 396 -4.37 5.12 9.35
N VAL A 397 -4.34 6.35 9.87
CA VAL A 397 -5.53 7.18 10.12
C VAL A 397 -6.27 7.48 8.81
N ILE A 398 -5.59 7.55 7.66
CA ILE A 398 -6.20 7.85 6.35
C ILE A 398 -7.19 6.76 5.94
N PRO A 399 -6.76 5.50 5.67
CA PRO A 399 -7.67 4.43 5.27
C PRO A 399 -8.73 4.14 6.34
N MET A 400 -8.39 4.28 7.61
CA MET A 400 -9.32 4.06 8.72
C MET A 400 -10.44 5.11 8.73
N THR A 401 -10.12 6.39 8.54
CA THR A 401 -11.12 7.47 8.45
C THR A 401 -11.96 7.37 7.19
N LEU A 402 -11.35 7.02 6.05
CA LEU A 402 -12.09 6.76 4.80
C LEU A 402 -13.09 5.63 4.96
N PHE A 403 -12.73 4.56 5.67
CA PHE A 403 -13.64 3.47 6.01
C PHE A 403 -14.83 3.98 6.84
N GLY A 404 -14.57 4.73 7.91
CA GLY A 404 -15.60 5.30 8.77
C GLY A 404 -16.61 6.15 7.98
N ILE A 405 -16.13 7.07 7.14
CA ILE A 405 -16.99 7.92 6.31
C ILE A 405 -17.77 7.09 5.29
N THR A 406 -17.11 6.13 4.62
CA THR A 406 -17.75 5.27 3.61
C THR A 406 -18.89 4.47 4.20
N VAL A 407 -18.68 3.82 5.34
CA VAL A 407 -19.68 2.99 6.01
C VAL A 407 -20.80 3.87 6.59
N ALA A 408 -20.51 5.09 7.06
CA ALA A 408 -21.52 6.05 7.50
C ALA A 408 -22.42 6.58 6.37
N ILE A 409 -21.90 6.65 5.14
CA ILE A 409 -22.69 6.99 3.94
C ILE A 409 -23.52 5.79 3.50
N ALA A 410 -22.92 4.60 3.48
CA ALA A 410 -23.55 3.40 2.95
C ALA A 410 -24.60 2.79 3.90
N TYR A 411 -24.44 2.97 5.21
CA TYR A 411 -25.21 2.28 6.24
C TYR A 411 -25.61 3.19 7.40
N ARG A 412 -26.41 2.65 8.33
CA ARG A 412 -26.80 3.35 9.55
C ARG A 412 -25.59 3.68 10.44
N ARG A 413 -25.69 4.78 11.18
CA ARG A 413 -24.64 5.30 12.06
C ARG A 413 -24.19 4.31 13.12
N GLU A 414 -25.12 3.56 13.72
CA GLU A 414 -24.83 2.58 14.77
C GLU A 414 -24.00 1.41 14.23
N LEU A 415 -24.36 0.91 13.05
CA LEU A 415 -23.61 -0.14 12.36
C LEU A 415 -22.23 0.37 11.93
N ALA A 416 -22.13 1.61 11.45
CA ALA A 416 -20.87 2.22 11.05
C ALA A 416 -19.88 2.33 12.23
N LEU A 417 -20.38 2.74 13.41
CA LEU A 417 -19.56 2.79 14.63
C LEU A 417 -19.10 1.39 15.05
N LEU A 418 -19.99 0.41 15.06
CA LEU A 418 -19.65 -0.97 15.42
C LEU A 418 -18.58 -1.55 14.48
N LEU A 419 -18.80 -1.47 13.17
CA LEU A 419 -17.87 -1.99 12.17
C LEU A 419 -16.52 -1.28 12.23
N SER A 420 -16.51 0.04 12.41
CA SER A 420 -15.26 0.81 12.45
C SER A 420 -14.47 0.57 13.73
N ALA A 421 -15.11 0.44 14.89
CA ALA A 421 -14.44 0.08 16.13
C ALA A 421 -13.80 -1.32 16.04
N VAL A 422 -14.51 -2.24 15.40
CA VAL A 422 -14.06 -3.60 15.16
C VAL A 422 -12.85 -3.65 14.20
N VAL A 423 -12.90 -2.93 13.07
CA VAL A 423 -11.78 -2.86 12.12
C VAL A 423 -10.58 -2.14 12.76
N ALA A 424 -10.80 -1.09 13.55
CA ALA A 424 -9.74 -0.43 14.32
C ALA A 424 -9.06 -1.42 15.28
N LEU A 425 -9.82 -2.25 15.98
CA LEU A 425 -9.28 -3.28 16.87
C LEU A 425 -8.41 -4.29 16.12
N VAL A 426 -8.88 -4.76 14.95
CA VAL A 426 -8.09 -5.66 14.09
C VAL A 426 -6.80 -5.01 13.66
N VAL A 427 -6.84 -3.76 13.17
CA VAL A 427 -5.65 -3.02 12.74
C VAL A 427 -4.67 -2.84 13.90
N THR A 428 -5.15 -2.47 15.09
CA THR A 428 -4.30 -2.32 16.26
C THR A 428 -3.59 -3.64 16.60
N LEU A 429 -4.34 -4.75 16.68
CA LEU A 429 -3.78 -6.04 17.07
C LEU A 429 -2.86 -6.62 15.99
N ALA A 430 -3.24 -6.47 14.71
CA ALA A 430 -2.45 -6.94 13.57
C ALA A 430 -1.10 -6.22 13.45
N ASN A 431 -1.07 -4.92 13.77
CA ASN A 431 0.16 -4.13 13.73
C ASN A 431 0.99 -4.26 15.04
N GLY A 432 0.44 -4.87 16.09
CA GLY A 432 1.09 -4.94 17.41
C GLY A 432 1.07 -3.61 18.17
N ASN A 433 0.16 -2.73 17.76
CA ASN A 433 -0.06 -1.43 18.35
C ASN A 433 -0.62 -1.55 19.77
N SER A 434 -0.41 -0.51 20.56
CA SER A 434 -0.85 -0.48 21.96
C SER A 434 -2.28 0.06 22.10
N LEU A 435 -2.89 -0.11 23.29
CA LEU A 435 -4.21 0.44 23.62
C LEU A 435 -4.35 1.96 23.28
N PRO A 436 -3.33 2.80 23.55
CA PRO A 436 -3.29 4.19 23.10
C PRO A 436 -3.64 4.43 21.63
N GLU A 437 -3.02 3.67 20.73
CA GLU A 437 -3.23 3.81 19.29
C GLU A 437 -4.62 3.35 18.88
N PHE A 438 -5.16 2.31 19.53
CA PHE A 438 -6.56 1.93 19.36
C PHE A 438 -7.50 3.08 19.74
N VAL A 439 -7.26 3.76 20.87
CA VAL A 439 -8.07 4.92 21.29
C VAL A 439 -7.99 6.05 20.26
N ILE A 440 -6.80 6.33 19.71
CA ILE A 440 -6.62 7.35 18.66
C ILE A 440 -7.41 6.98 17.39
N LEU A 441 -7.28 5.73 16.90
CA LEU A 441 -7.98 5.27 15.71
C LEU A 441 -9.50 5.28 15.90
N VAL A 442 -10.00 4.82 17.05
CA VAL A 442 -11.43 4.83 17.37
C VAL A 442 -11.96 6.26 17.48
N ALA A 443 -11.21 7.19 18.07
CA ALA A 443 -11.60 8.59 18.13
C ALA A 443 -11.68 9.24 16.74
N ALA A 444 -10.70 8.95 15.86
CA ALA A 444 -10.70 9.41 14.48
C ALA A 444 -11.94 8.90 13.71
N VAL A 445 -12.20 7.60 13.71
CA VAL A 445 -13.35 7.07 12.96
C VAL A 445 -14.68 7.48 13.56
N SER A 446 -14.80 7.44 14.88
CA SER A 446 -16.05 7.81 15.56
C SER A 446 -16.39 9.26 15.25
N SER A 447 -15.45 10.19 15.43
CA SER A 447 -15.66 11.60 15.13
C SER A 447 -16.02 11.84 13.67
N SER A 448 -15.36 11.16 12.72
CA SER A 448 -15.73 11.25 11.30
C SER A 448 -17.17 10.82 11.05
N ILE A 449 -17.60 9.68 11.61
CA ILE A 449 -18.96 9.13 11.48
C ILE A 449 -19.99 10.10 12.09
N LEU A 450 -19.70 10.70 13.26
CA LEU A 450 -20.63 11.63 13.90
C LEU A 450 -20.77 12.95 13.12
N LEU A 451 -19.71 13.39 12.44
CA LEU A 451 -19.67 14.68 11.76
C LEU A 451 -20.23 14.65 10.32
N VAL A 452 -20.20 13.49 9.65
CA VAL A 452 -20.66 13.32 8.24
C VAL A 452 -22.08 13.85 8.06
N GLY A 453 -23.05 13.32 8.81
CA GLY A 453 -24.46 13.73 8.70
C GLY A 453 -24.98 13.70 7.26
N ARG A 454 -25.92 14.59 6.91
CA ARG A 454 -26.37 14.76 5.53
C ARG A 454 -25.35 15.55 4.70
N ILE A 455 -24.92 14.97 3.57
CA ILE A 455 -23.89 15.54 2.70
C ILE A 455 -24.56 16.36 1.59
N ARG A 456 -24.73 17.67 1.82
CA ARG A 456 -25.34 18.61 0.86
C ARG A 456 -24.34 19.34 -0.04
N SER A 457 -23.04 19.33 0.27
CA SER A 457 -22.00 19.97 -0.53
C SER A 457 -20.68 19.22 -0.41
N ARG A 458 -19.84 19.28 -1.45
CA ARG A 458 -18.51 18.61 -1.43
C ARG A 458 -17.62 19.17 -0.33
N THR A 459 -17.76 20.46 -0.02
CA THR A 459 -17.04 21.13 1.08
C THR A 459 -17.39 20.56 2.46
N LYS A 460 -18.59 20.00 2.65
CA LYS A 460 -18.98 19.34 3.91
C LYS A 460 -18.01 18.22 4.30
N LEU A 461 -17.53 17.43 3.34
CA LEU A 461 -16.56 16.35 3.59
C LEU A 461 -15.19 16.89 4.03
N ILE A 462 -14.79 18.06 3.51
CA ILE A 462 -13.57 18.74 3.96
C ILE A 462 -13.72 19.20 5.40
N TYR A 463 -14.86 19.78 5.78
CA TYR A 463 -15.14 20.16 7.17
C TYR A 463 -15.20 18.95 8.12
N VAL A 464 -15.70 17.81 7.65
CA VAL A 464 -15.63 16.54 8.38
C VAL A 464 -14.17 16.14 8.60
N GLY A 465 -13.32 16.23 7.57
CA GLY A 465 -11.89 15.97 7.67
C GLY A 465 -11.18 16.90 8.68
N ILE A 466 -11.44 18.21 8.63
CA ILE A 466 -10.89 19.19 9.59
C ILE A 466 -11.35 18.86 11.01
N GLY A 467 -12.66 18.65 11.23
CA GLY A 467 -13.20 18.33 12.56
C GLY A 467 -12.65 17.02 13.11
N THR A 468 -12.54 15.99 12.27
CA THR A 468 -11.91 14.71 12.62
C THR A 468 -10.43 14.91 12.96
N GLY A 469 -9.72 15.73 12.18
CA GLY A 469 -8.32 16.04 12.40
C GLY A 469 -8.07 16.75 13.73
N LEU A 470 -8.92 17.70 14.11
CA LEU A 470 -8.86 18.36 15.42
C LEU A 470 -9.08 17.38 16.58
N VAL A 471 -10.11 16.52 16.48
CA VAL A 471 -10.38 15.49 17.50
C VAL A 471 -9.23 14.49 17.60
N THR A 472 -8.69 14.05 16.46
CA THR A 472 -7.58 13.10 16.41
C THR A 472 -6.30 13.71 16.99
N THR A 473 -6.01 14.97 16.68
CA THR A 473 -4.88 15.72 17.24
C THR A 473 -5.02 15.84 18.76
N ALA A 474 -6.17 16.30 19.24
CA ALA A 474 -6.44 16.45 20.67
C ALA A 474 -6.35 15.11 21.42
N THR A 475 -6.89 14.04 20.83
CA THR A 475 -6.81 12.69 21.41
C THR A 475 -5.37 12.18 21.45
N THR A 476 -4.60 12.40 20.39
CA THR A 476 -3.18 11.97 20.33
C THR A 476 -2.33 12.72 21.35
N LEU A 477 -2.54 14.03 21.51
CA LEU A 477 -1.88 14.82 22.56
C LEU A 477 -2.26 14.33 23.96
N GLY A 478 -3.56 14.13 24.22
CA GLY A 478 -4.05 13.68 25.52
C GLY A 478 -3.54 12.29 25.90
N VAL A 479 -3.65 11.32 24.99
CA VAL A 479 -3.19 9.95 25.23
C VAL A 479 -1.67 9.88 25.28
N GLY A 480 -0.96 10.60 24.40
CA GLY A 480 0.49 10.62 24.38
C GLY A 480 1.10 11.24 25.63
N THR A 481 0.51 12.32 26.17
CA THR A 481 0.93 12.89 27.46
C THR A 481 0.68 11.95 28.63
N LEU A 482 -0.48 11.28 28.68
CA LEU A 482 -0.82 10.34 29.76
C LEU A 482 0.11 9.13 29.82
N VAL A 483 0.53 8.61 28.67
CA VAL A 483 1.37 7.40 28.58
C VAL A 483 2.87 7.75 28.51
N GLY A 484 3.21 9.01 28.26
CA GLY A 484 4.59 9.45 28.06
C GLY A 484 5.19 8.90 26.76
N GLN A 485 4.38 8.78 25.71
CA GLN A 485 4.78 8.24 24.39
C GLN A 485 4.32 9.18 23.27
N ALA A 486 5.18 9.39 22.28
CA ALA A 486 4.81 10.11 21.07
C ALA A 486 4.26 9.11 20.04
N TYR A 487 3.10 9.44 19.46
CA TYR A 487 2.47 8.64 18.39
C TYR A 487 2.40 9.46 17.11
N GLY A 488 2.45 8.77 15.97
CA GLY A 488 2.49 9.40 14.65
C GLY A 488 3.91 9.51 14.08
N TRP A 489 4.05 10.25 12.99
CA TRP A 489 5.34 10.42 12.33
C TRP A 489 6.27 11.32 13.14
N SER A 490 7.49 10.87 13.41
CA SER A 490 8.49 11.59 14.21
C SER A 490 9.33 12.60 13.42
N GLY A 491 9.01 12.86 12.14
CA GLY A 491 9.69 13.89 11.34
C GLY A 491 11.05 13.48 10.74
N GLY A 492 11.41 12.19 10.82
CA GLY A 492 12.53 11.56 10.11
C GLY A 492 13.88 12.24 10.30
N GLY A 493 14.59 11.96 11.41
CA GLY A 493 16.00 12.30 11.67
C GLY A 493 16.41 13.78 11.66
N SER A 494 15.61 14.64 11.06
CA SER A 494 15.88 16.06 10.83
C SER A 494 15.73 16.88 12.11
N PHE A 495 14.89 16.40 13.02
CA PHE A 495 14.71 16.96 14.36
C PHE A 495 15.66 16.37 15.40
N ASP A 496 16.45 15.34 15.06
CA ASP A 496 17.51 14.79 15.94
C ASP A 496 18.67 15.79 16.10
N ALA A 497 18.81 16.74 15.18
CA ALA A 497 19.84 17.78 15.19
C ALA A 497 19.53 18.99 16.10
N VAL A 498 18.30 19.10 16.62
CA VAL A 498 17.89 20.23 17.47
C VAL A 498 18.30 19.93 18.92
N GLY A 499 19.55 20.25 19.27
CA GLY A 499 20.20 19.99 20.57
C GLY A 499 19.44 20.52 21.81
N GLY A 500 18.38 19.82 22.24
CA GLY A 500 17.55 20.13 23.41
C GLY A 500 17.69 19.13 24.57
N SER A 501 16.98 19.38 25.67
CA SER A 501 16.83 18.43 26.78
C SER A 501 15.88 17.28 26.42
N THR A 502 15.99 16.11 27.08
CA THR A 502 15.15 14.92 26.85
C THR A 502 13.64 15.23 26.88
N THR A 503 13.23 16.15 27.77
CA THR A 503 11.83 16.62 27.87
C THR A 503 11.40 17.50 26.69
N GLY A 504 12.31 18.29 26.13
CA GLY A 504 12.05 19.13 24.95
C GLY A 504 11.80 18.30 23.70
N TYR A 505 12.58 17.23 23.49
CA TYR A 505 12.38 16.30 22.36
C TYR A 505 11.02 15.63 22.40
N PHE A 506 10.61 15.13 23.57
CA PHE A 506 9.30 14.49 23.73
C PHE A 506 8.14 15.41 23.34
N ALA A 507 8.13 16.65 23.83
CA ALA A 507 7.06 17.59 23.56
C ALA A 507 6.95 17.94 22.06
N VAL A 508 8.09 18.13 21.39
CA VAL A 508 8.12 18.41 19.95
C VAL A 508 7.61 17.19 19.16
N TRP A 509 8.08 15.98 19.46
CA TRP A 509 7.68 14.78 18.72
C TRP A 509 6.22 14.44 18.93
N LEU A 510 5.72 14.62 20.15
CA LEU A 510 4.30 14.48 20.45
C LEU A 510 3.45 15.48 19.65
N ALA A 511 3.87 16.75 19.57
CA ALA A 511 3.17 17.76 18.81
C ALA A 511 3.19 17.47 17.30
N VAL A 512 4.36 17.14 16.74
CA VAL A 512 4.52 16.80 15.32
C VAL A 512 3.70 15.56 14.96
N GLY A 513 3.78 14.50 15.76
CA GLY A 513 3.05 13.26 15.52
C GLY A 513 1.53 13.43 15.65
N ALA A 514 1.06 14.20 16.63
CA ALA A 514 -0.36 14.52 16.78
C ALA A 514 -0.88 15.36 15.60
N LEU A 515 -0.14 16.38 15.16
CA LEU A 515 -0.48 17.19 13.99
C LEU A 515 -0.44 16.35 12.71
N TRP A 516 0.47 15.40 12.60
CA TRP A 516 0.55 14.48 11.46
C TRP A 516 -0.70 13.61 11.36
N TYR A 517 -1.16 13.01 12.45
CA TYR A 517 -2.41 12.25 12.46
C TYR A 517 -3.64 13.13 12.21
N GLY A 518 -3.66 14.35 12.74
CA GLY A 518 -4.68 15.34 12.41
C GLY A 518 -4.71 15.67 10.92
N PHE A 519 -3.54 15.87 10.32
CA PHE A 519 -3.37 16.11 8.89
C PHE A 519 -3.79 14.90 8.05
N CYS A 520 -3.48 13.67 8.48
CA CYS A 520 -3.94 12.45 7.83
C CYS A 520 -5.48 12.38 7.77
N ALA A 521 -6.17 12.69 8.87
CA ALA A 521 -7.63 12.74 8.89
C ALA A 521 -8.20 13.84 7.96
N LEU A 522 -7.54 14.99 7.85
CA LEU A 522 -7.89 16.03 6.88
C LEU A 522 -7.74 15.51 5.44
N VAL A 523 -6.62 14.88 5.12
CA VAL A 523 -6.35 14.28 3.81
C VAL A 523 -7.41 13.23 3.48
N ALA A 524 -7.83 12.40 4.44
CA ALA A 524 -8.93 11.45 4.25
C ALA A 524 -10.24 12.16 3.84
N GLY A 525 -10.61 13.26 4.51
CA GLY A 525 -11.78 14.05 4.13
C GLY A 525 -11.70 14.63 2.72
N ILE A 526 -10.51 15.10 2.31
CA ILE A 526 -10.24 15.60 0.95
C ILE A 526 -10.34 14.47 -0.06
N LEU A 527 -9.66 13.33 0.16
CA LEU A 527 -9.72 12.16 -0.72
C LEU A 527 -11.15 11.65 -0.89
N MET A 528 -11.95 11.68 0.18
CA MET A 528 -13.35 11.27 0.14
C MET A 528 -14.19 12.12 -0.83
N THR A 529 -13.86 13.39 -1.04
CA THR A 529 -14.57 14.23 -2.03
C THR A 529 -14.45 13.70 -3.45
N GLY A 530 -13.30 13.13 -3.81
CA GLY A 530 -13.07 12.50 -5.11
C GLY A 530 -13.62 11.08 -5.17
N LEU A 531 -13.61 10.36 -4.03
CA LEU A 531 -14.07 8.97 -3.95
C LEU A 531 -15.60 8.84 -3.89
N LEU A 532 -16.32 9.90 -3.49
CA LEU A 532 -17.76 9.87 -3.24
C LEU A 532 -18.59 9.27 -4.41
N PRO A 533 -18.42 9.68 -5.68
CA PRO A 533 -19.23 9.11 -6.77
C PRO A 533 -19.01 7.61 -6.97
N PHE A 534 -17.81 7.12 -6.69
CA PHE A 534 -17.49 5.70 -6.75
C PHE A 534 -18.14 4.92 -5.61
N ILE A 535 -18.13 5.48 -4.40
CA ILE A 535 -18.82 4.91 -3.24
C ILE A 535 -20.32 4.84 -3.48
N GLU A 536 -20.93 5.92 -3.95
CA GLU A 536 -22.37 5.96 -4.27
C GLU A 536 -22.75 4.88 -5.29
N LYS A 537 -21.94 4.70 -6.35
CA LYS A 537 -22.17 3.65 -7.35
C LYS A 537 -21.95 2.24 -6.81
N LEU A 538 -20.92 2.04 -5.98
CA LEU A 538 -20.55 0.72 -5.46
C LEU A 538 -21.60 0.22 -4.45
N PHE A 539 -22.08 1.12 -3.58
CA PHE A 539 -23.05 0.83 -2.53
C PHE A 539 -24.51 1.10 -2.94
N ASP A 540 -24.75 1.68 -4.13
CA ASP A 540 -26.07 2.06 -4.65
C ASP A 540 -26.83 2.99 -3.68
N VAL A 541 -26.11 3.99 -3.14
CA VAL A 541 -26.64 5.00 -2.22
C VAL A 541 -26.55 6.38 -2.87
N GLN A 542 -27.54 7.23 -2.62
CA GLN A 542 -27.59 8.59 -3.15
C GLN A 542 -27.44 9.58 -2.00
N THR A 543 -26.39 10.40 -2.05
CA THR A 543 -26.26 11.55 -1.14
C THR A 543 -27.16 12.71 -1.59
N ASP A 544 -27.39 13.68 -0.69
CA ASP A 544 -28.17 14.88 -1.02
C ASP A 544 -27.59 15.61 -2.24
N ILE A 545 -26.26 15.60 -2.45
CA ILE A 545 -25.62 16.18 -3.65
C ILE A 545 -26.13 15.49 -4.92
N SER A 546 -26.01 14.17 -4.98
CA SER A 546 -26.39 13.38 -6.16
C SER A 546 -27.89 13.45 -6.43
N LEU A 547 -28.71 13.57 -5.39
CA LEU A 547 -30.15 13.85 -5.52
C LEU A 547 -30.42 15.25 -6.08
N LEU A 548 -29.70 16.28 -5.61
CA LEU A 548 -29.83 17.65 -6.12
C LEU A 548 -29.38 17.75 -7.59
N GLU A 549 -28.33 17.05 -7.98
CA GLU A 549 -27.86 16.96 -9.37
C GLU A 549 -28.91 16.27 -10.27
N LEU A 550 -29.56 15.20 -9.80
CA LEU A 550 -30.64 14.52 -10.51
C LEU A 550 -31.94 15.34 -10.58
N GLY A 551 -32.21 16.12 -9.53
CA GLY A 551 -33.39 16.97 -9.41
C GLY A 551 -33.28 18.31 -10.13
N ASP A 552 -32.18 18.59 -10.83
CA ASP A 552 -32.02 19.80 -11.63
C ASP A 552 -33.05 19.81 -12.77
N ALA A 553 -33.81 20.90 -12.90
CA ALA A 553 -34.78 21.09 -13.96
C ALA A 553 -34.13 21.01 -15.35
N ALA A 554 -32.83 21.30 -15.48
CA ALA A 554 -32.07 21.16 -16.72
C ALA A 554 -31.81 19.68 -17.13
N HIS A 555 -32.16 18.71 -16.28
CA HIS A 555 -31.98 17.29 -16.60
C HIS A 555 -32.70 16.92 -17.90
N PRO A 556 -32.04 16.29 -18.89
CA PRO A 556 -32.60 16.07 -20.23
C PRO A 556 -33.94 15.34 -20.23
N LEU A 557 -34.10 14.37 -19.32
CA LEU A 557 -35.33 13.58 -19.21
C LEU A 557 -36.49 14.39 -18.62
N LEU A 558 -36.21 15.33 -17.72
CA LEU A 558 -37.24 16.22 -17.17
C LEU A 558 -37.66 17.27 -18.21
N GLN A 559 -36.70 17.79 -18.98
CA GLN A 559 -36.99 18.66 -20.12
C GLN A 559 -37.86 17.97 -21.17
N GLU A 560 -37.62 16.68 -21.43
CA GLU A 560 -38.44 15.91 -22.35
C GLU A 560 -39.85 15.65 -21.79
N LEU A 561 -39.97 15.40 -20.48
CA LEU A 561 -41.27 15.29 -19.80
C LEU A 561 -42.08 16.59 -19.92
N VAL A 562 -41.47 17.75 -19.65
CA VAL A 562 -42.09 19.07 -19.82
C VAL A 562 -42.61 19.26 -21.25
N ARG A 563 -41.82 18.87 -22.25
CA ARG A 563 -42.15 19.06 -23.66
C ARG A 563 -43.24 18.12 -24.16
N ARG A 564 -43.22 16.85 -23.76
CA ARG A 564 -44.15 15.82 -24.27
C ARG A 564 -45.42 15.64 -23.44
N ALA A 565 -45.33 15.81 -22.12
CA ALA A 565 -46.43 15.58 -21.18
C ALA A 565 -46.45 16.66 -20.08
N PRO A 566 -46.76 17.92 -20.43
CA PRO A 566 -46.69 19.05 -19.49
C PRO A 566 -47.65 18.93 -18.30
N GLY A 567 -48.80 18.26 -18.48
CA GLY A 567 -49.75 18.01 -17.39
C GLY A 567 -49.20 17.03 -16.36
N THR A 568 -48.55 15.96 -16.83
CA THR A 568 -47.83 15.00 -15.98
C THR A 568 -46.63 15.66 -15.28
N TYR A 569 -45.93 16.59 -15.94
CA TYR A 569 -44.86 17.35 -15.27
C TYR A 569 -45.40 18.17 -14.09
N ASN A 570 -46.47 18.94 -14.28
CA ASN A 570 -47.07 19.75 -13.21
C ASN A 570 -47.59 18.87 -12.06
N HIS A 571 -48.20 17.72 -12.38
CA HIS A 571 -48.56 16.69 -11.41
C HIS A 571 -47.35 16.24 -10.58
N SER A 572 -46.28 15.85 -11.25
CA SER A 572 -45.06 15.36 -10.61
C SER A 572 -44.44 16.40 -9.67
N ILE A 573 -44.46 17.69 -10.03
CA ILE A 573 -43.97 18.78 -9.15
C ILE A 573 -44.84 18.95 -7.90
N ASN A 574 -46.17 18.85 -8.01
CA ASN A 574 -47.06 18.90 -6.85
C ASN A 574 -46.83 17.72 -5.91
N VAL A 575 -46.82 16.51 -6.47
CA VAL A 575 -46.56 15.27 -5.72
C VAL A 575 -45.19 15.32 -5.04
N ALA A 576 -44.18 15.90 -5.69
CA ALA A 576 -42.85 16.08 -5.12
C ALA A 576 -42.87 16.95 -3.85
N SER A 577 -43.60 18.07 -3.87
CA SER A 577 -43.75 18.94 -2.70
C SER A 577 -44.53 18.28 -1.56
N ILE A 578 -45.61 17.56 -1.88
CA ILE A 578 -46.46 16.86 -0.90
C ILE A 578 -45.68 15.72 -0.23
N SER A 579 -45.01 14.89 -1.03
CA SER A 579 -44.26 13.72 -0.57
C SER A 579 -43.00 14.10 0.20
N GLU A 580 -42.30 15.19 -0.17
CA GLU A 580 -41.16 15.72 0.59
C GLU A 580 -41.58 16.07 2.02
N ALA A 581 -42.62 16.88 2.17
CA ALA A 581 -43.12 17.31 3.48
C ALA A 581 -43.57 16.12 4.35
N ALA A 582 -44.30 15.17 3.75
CA ALA A 582 -44.79 14.00 4.46
C ALA A 582 -43.66 13.05 4.90
N ALA A 583 -42.65 12.85 4.06
CA ALA A 583 -41.48 12.04 4.41
C ALA A 583 -40.62 12.71 5.50
N GLU A 584 -40.43 14.03 5.45
CA GLU A 584 -39.70 14.75 6.49
C GLU A 584 -40.42 14.69 7.85
N ALA A 585 -41.75 14.74 7.86
CA ALA A 585 -42.56 14.68 9.08
C ALA A 585 -42.36 13.37 9.89
N ILE A 586 -41.98 12.28 9.22
CA ILE A 586 -41.67 10.98 9.86
C ILE A 586 -40.16 10.71 9.96
N GLY A 587 -39.31 11.68 9.61
CA GLY A 587 -37.85 11.54 9.62
C GLY A 587 -37.29 10.67 8.49
N ALA A 588 -38.07 10.38 7.45
CA ALA A 588 -37.62 9.70 6.23
C ALA A 588 -36.87 10.67 5.30
N ASN A 589 -36.34 10.16 4.17
CA ASN A 589 -35.59 11.00 3.23
C ASN A 589 -36.52 11.80 2.30
N GLY A 590 -36.91 13.00 2.73
CA GLY A 590 -37.77 13.91 1.95
C GLY A 590 -37.19 14.34 0.60
N LEU A 591 -35.89 14.59 0.52
CA LEU A 591 -35.23 14.95 -0.74
C LEU A 591 -35.29 13.81 -1.76
N LEU A 592 -35.11 12.57 -1.30
CA LEU A 592 -35.27 11.37 -2.14
C LEU A 592 -36.71 11.25 -2.65
N CYS A 593 -37.72 11.48 -1.81
CA CYS A 593 -39.11 11.55 -2.26
C CYS A 593 -39.28 12.64 -3.32
N ARG A 594 -38.84 13.88 -3.07
CA ARG A 594 -38.97 14.98 -4.03
C ARG A 594 -38.42 14.61 -5.40
N VAL A 595 -37.18 14.11 -5.45
CA VAL A 595 -36.53 13.76 -6.71
C VAL A 595 -37.17 12.52 -7.33
N GLY A 596 -37.54 11.52 -6.53
CA GLY A 596 -38.28 10.35 -6.98
C GLY A 596 -39.61 10.72 -7.66
N ALA A 597 -40.36 11.67 -7.09
CA ALA A 597 -41.59 12.18 -7.67
C ALA A 597 -41.38 12.85 -9.03
N TYR A 598 -40.26 13.54 -9.27
CA TYR A 598 -40.00 14.14 -10.59
C TYR A 598 -39.96 13.10 -11.71
N PHE A 599 -39.54 11.87 -11.39
CA PHE A 599 -39.35 10.81 -12.37
C PHE A 599 -40.44 9.72 -12.33
N HIS A 600 -41.27 9.64 -11.30
CA HIS A 600 -42.17 8.48 -11.08
C HIS A 600 -43.05 8.15 -12.31
N ASP A 601 -43.44 9.19 -13.04
CA ASP A 601 -44.44 9.12 -14.11
C ASP A 601 -43.86 9.32 -15.53
N ILE A 602 -42.54 9.30 -15.69
CA ILE A 602 -41.89 9.60 -16.99
C ILE A 602 -42.35 8.69 -18.12
N GLY A 603 -42.81 7.46 -17.83
CA GLY A 603 -43.32 6.55 -18.86
C GLY A 603 -44.56 7.08 -19.59
N LYS A 604 -45.35 7.95 -18.95
CA LYS A 604 -46.53 8.58 -19.58
C LYS A 604 -46.17 9.40 -20.82
N MET A 605 -44.93 9.88 -20.93
CA MET A 605 -44.46 10.70 -22.06
C MET A 605 -44.37 9.93 -23.39
N LEU A 606 -44.42 8.59 -23.37
CA LEU A 606 -44.50 7.78 -24.59
C LEU A 606 -45.90 7.84 -25.23
N LYS A 607 -46.95 7.97 -24.40
CA LYS A 607 -48.36 7.96 -24.84
C LYS A 607 -49.18 9.03 -24.08
N PRO A 608 -48.78 10.32 -24.15
CA PRO A 608 -49.33 11.35 -23.27
C PRO A 608 -50.86 11.52 -23.41
N GLY A 609 -51.39 11.40 -24.63
CA GLY A 609 -52.83 11.58 -24.89
C GLY A 609 -53.76 10.54 -24.26
N TYR A 610 -53.24 9.46 -23.67
CA TYR A 610 -54.03 8.49 -22.91
C TYR A 610 -54.17 8.88 -21.42
N PHE A 611 -53.42 9.85 -20.94
CA PHE A 611 -53.48 10.28 -19.54
C PHE A 611 -54.26 11.59 -19.41
N VAL A 612 -55.26 11.61 -18.53
CA VAL A 612 -56.27 12.68 -18.43
C VAL A 612 -55.64 14.06 -18.18
N GLU A 613 -54.54 14.12 -17.44
CA GLU A 613 -53.84 15.35 -17.14
C GLU A 613 -53.19 16.01 -18.36
N ASN A 614 -52.99 15.29 -19.46
CA ASN A 614 -52.40 15.80 -20.70
C ASN A 614 -53.41 15.95 -21.85
N GLN A 615 -54.69 15.66 -21.64
CA GLN A 615 -55.69 15.73 -22.70
C GLN A 615 -56.16 17.18 -22.93
N SER A 616 -55.99 17.67 -24.17
CA SER A 616 -56.28 19.06 -24.58
C SER A 616 -57.66 19.23 -25.21
N GLY A 617 -58.73 18.69 -24.60
CA GLY A 617 -60.11 18.88 -25.07
C GLY A 617 -60.53 18.08 -26.33
N GLU A 618 -59.65 17.24 -26.91
CA GLU A 618 -59.92 16.38 -28.07
C GLU A 618 -60.74 15.10 -27.77
N GLY A 619 -61.37 15.02 -26.59
CA GLY A 619 -62.06 13.81 -26.11
C GLY A 619 -61.12 12.77 -25.49
N ASN A 620 -61.67 11.86 -24.67
CA ASN A 620 -60.89 10.85 -23.97
C ASN A 620 -60.58 9.66 -24.90
N ARG A 621 -59.29 9.38 -25.14
CA ARG A 621 -58.86 8.27 -26.02
C ARG A 621 -59.32 6.89 -25.54
N HIS A 622 -59.57 6.75 -24.25
CA HIS A 622 -60.08 5.51 -23.66
C HIS A 622 -61.52 5.17 -24.05
N ASP A 623 -62.32 6.14 -24.52
CA ASP A 623 -63.72 5.91 -24.91
C ASP A 623 -63.83 4.97 -26.13
N SER A 624 -62.76 4.88 -26.93
CA SER A 624 -62.66 4.03 -28.11
C SER A 624 -62.03 2.66 -27.86
N LEU A 625 -61.63 2.36 -26.62
CA LEU A 625 -60.90 1.14 -26.26
C LEU A 625 -61.72 0.23 -25.35
N MET A 626 -61.50 -1.09 -25.49
CA MET A 626 -61.98 -2.06 -24.51
C MET A 626 -61.31 -1.83 -23.15
N PRO A 627 -62.00 -2.04 -22.01
CA PRO A 627 -61.43 -1.79 -20.68
C PRO A 627 -60.10 -2.50 -20.44
N ALA A 628 -59.97 -3.76 -20.88
CA ALA A 628 -58.70 -4.50 -20.79
C ALA A 628 -57.55 -3.84 -21.56
N MET A 629 -57.81 -3.30 -22.76
CA MET A 629 -56.81 -2.58 -23.55
C MET A 629 -56.42 -1.25 -22.91
N SER A 630 -57.39 -0.53 -22.36
CA SER A 630 -57.14 0.69 -21.57
C SER A 630 -56.25 0.40 -20.36
N THR A 631 -56.55 -0.66 -19.62
CA THR A 631 -55.73 -1.09 -18.48
C THR A 631 -54.30 -1.45 -18.89
N LEU A 632 -54.10 -2.16 -20.01
CA LEU A 632 -52.75 -2.45 -20.52
C LEU A 632 -51.96 -1.17 -20.85
N VAL A 633 -52.61 -0.17 -21.46
CA VAL A 633 -51.98 1.13 -21.76
C VAL A 633 -51.61 1.87 -20.48
N ILE A 634 -52.51 1.88 -19.48
CA ILE A 634 -52.23 2.52 -18.18
C ILE A 634 -51.09 1.79 -17.48
N ILE A 635 -51.15 0.47 -17.29
CA ILE A 635 -50.11 -0.28 -16.57
C ILE A 635 -48.75 -0.17 -17.25
N ALA A 636 -48.70 -0.05 -18.59
CA ALA A 636 -47.46 0.03 -19.35
C ALA A 636 -46.57 1.23 -18.94
N HIS A 637 -47.11 2.35 -18.45
CA HIS A 637 -46.30 3.52 -18.09
C HIS A 637 -45.25 3.21 -17.02
N VAL A 638 -45.53 2.27 -16.11
CA VAL A 638 -44.58 1.85 -15.08
C VAL A 638 -43.37 1.16 -15.70
N LYS A 639 -43.63 0.18 -16.58
CA LYS A 639 -42.57 -0.57 -17.28
C LYS A 639 -41.79 0.33 -18.25
N ASP A 640 -42.51 1.10 -19.05
CA ASP A 640 -41.95 2.05 -20.01
C ASP A 640 -41.09 3.11 -19.30
N GLY A 641 -41.56 3.62 -18.16
CA GLY A 641 -40.81 4.56 -17.32
C GLY A 641 -39.55 3.93 -16.74
N ALA A 642 -39.63 2.69 -16.24
CA ALA A 642 -38.46 1.97 -15.72
C ALA A 642 -37.42 1.71 -16.82
N ASP A 643 -37.85 1.33 -18.03
CA ASP A 643 -36.96 1.12 -19.18
C ASP A 643 -36.31 2.43 -19.62
N LEU A 644 -37.07 3.53 -19.67
CA LEU A 644 -36.54 4.86 -19.97
C LEU A 644 -35.53 5.33 -18.92
N ALA A 645 -35.84 5.13 -17.63
CA ALA A 645 -34.92 5.43 -16.54
C ALA A 645 -33.61 4.65 -16.63
N ARG A 646 -33.65 3.36 -16.99
CA ARG A 646 -32.46 2.53 -17.21
C ARG A 646 -31.64 3.02 -18.40
N GLN A 647 -32.28 3.39 -19.51
CA GLN A 647 -31.61 3.95 -20.69
C GLN A 647 -30.88 5.26 -20.34
N HIS A 648 -31.48 6.09 -19.49
CA HIS A 648 -30.88 7.32 -18.96
C HIS A 648 -29.96 7.13 -17.76
N ARG A 649 -29.67 5.87 -17.38
CA ARG A 649 -28.77 5.51 -16.27
C ARG A 649 -29.17 6.12 -14.92
N LEU A 650 -30.47 6.28 -14.68
CA LEU A 650 -30.97 6.72 -13.37
C LEU A 650 -30.63 5.68 -12.29
N PRO A 651 -30.36 6.10 -11.04
CA PRO A 651 -30.07 5.17 -9.95
C PRO A 651 -31.24 4.23 -9.65
N ARG A 652 -30.94 3.06 -9.09
CA ARG A 652 -31.96 2.04 -8.79
C ARG A 652 -33.00 2.56 -7.80
N SER A 653 -32.62 3.41 -6.86
CA SER A 653 -33.57 4.04 -5.93
C SER A 653 -34.63 4.87 -6.63
N ILE A 654 -34.28 5.63 -7.67
CA ILE A 654 -35.22 6.42 -8.49
C ILE A 654 -36.10 5.49 -9.34
N ILE A 655 -35.50 4.45 -9.94
CA ILE A 655 -36.24 3.41 -10.68
C ILE A 655 -37.28 2.73 -9.76
N ASN A 656 -36.96 2.51 -8.48
CA ASN A 656 -37.89 1.92 -7.54
C ASN A 656 -39.12 2.80 -7.31
N PHE A 657 -39.01 4.15 -7.30
CA PHE A 657 -40.20 5.01 -7.24
C PHE A 657 -41.10 4.80 -8.46
N ILE A 658 -40.51 4.67 -9.65
CA ILE A 658 -41.26 4.39 -10.88
C ILE A 658 -41.95 3.01 -10.78
N GLU A 659 -41.21 1.96 -10.43
CA GLU A 659 -41.75 0.60 -10.37
C GLU A 659 -42.81 0.40 -9.26
N GLN A 660 -42.70 1.11 -8.14
CA GLN A 660 -43.43 0.81 -6.90
C GLN A 660 -44.52 1.82 -6.53
N HIS A 661 -44.61 3.00 -7.15
CA HIS A 661 -45.55 4.05 -6.70
C HIS A 661 -47.02 3.62 -6.77
N HIS A 662 -47.38 2.69 -7.66
CA HIS A 662 -48.71 2.05 -7.68
C HIS A 662 -48.78 0.69 -6.98
N GLY A 663 -47.64 0.11 -6.57
CA GLY A 663 -47.57 -1.21 -5.97
C GLY A 663 -48.28 -2.27 -6.80
N THR A 664 -49.19 -3.00 -6.18
CA THR A 664 -50.04 -4.02 -6.84
C THR A 664 -51.51 -3.62 -6.85
N THR A 665 -51.79 -2.31 -6.84
CA THR A 665 -53.14 -1.78 -6.73
C THR A 665 -54.01 -2.11 -7.93
N LEU A 666 -55.33 -2.14 -7.73
CA LEU A 666 -56.32 -2.39 -8.77
C LEU A 666 -56.57 -1.12 -9.61
N VAL A 667 -56.60 -1.27 -10.94
CA VAL A 667 -57.07 -0.21 -11.86
C VAL A 667 -58.60 -0.20 -11.88
N GLU A 668 -59.18 0.39 -10.84
CA GLU A 668 -60.60 0.24 -10.48
C GLU A 668 -61.59 0.69 -11.54
N TYR A 669 -61.34 1.82 -12.21
CA TYR A 669 -62.28 2.36 -13.20
C TYR A 669 -62.56 1.36 -14.33
N PHE A 670 -61.50 0.83 -14.94
CA PHE A 670 -61.60 -0.13 -16.04
C PHE A 670 -62.00 -1.52 -15.56
N TYR A 671 -61.62 -1.94 -14.36
CA TYR A 671 -62.12 -3.18 -13.76
C TYR A 671 -63.64 -3.13 -13.57
N ASN A 672 -64.16 -2.05 -12.97
CA ASN A 672 -65.60 -1.88 -12.77
C ASN A 672 -66.36 -1.75 -14.10
N GLN A 673 -65.76 -1.12 -15.11
CA GLN A 673 -66.34 -1.06 -16.45
C GLN A 673 -66.41 -2.46 -17.09
N ALA A 674 -65.34 -3.26 -16.97
CA ALA A 674 -65.30 -4.64 -17.44
C ALA A 674 -66.30 -5.53 -16.69
N ALA A 675 -66.39 -5.40 -15.37
CA ALA A 675 -67.33 -6.16 -14.54
C ALA A 675 -68.78 -5.88 -14.95
N LYS A 676 -69.16 -4.61 -15.13
CA LYS A 676 -70.48 -4.21 -15.64
C LYS A 676 -70.76 -4.74 -17.06
N GLN A 677 -69.74 -4.78 -17.92
CA GLN A 677 -69.86 -5.37 -19.26
C GLN A 677 -70.02 -6.90 -19.22
N SER A 678 -69.41 -7.58 -18.25
CA SER A 678 -69.57 -9.02 -18.04
C SER A 678 -70.95 -9.35 -17.44
N GLU A 679 -71.40 -8.59 -16.43
CA GLU A 679 -72.74 -8.74 -15.83
C GLU A 679 -73.90 -8.56 -16.82
N SER A 680 -73.68 -7.77 -17.88
CA SER A 680 -74.67 -7.55 -18.94
C SER A 680 -74.65 -8.61 -20.05
N ASN A 681 -73.72 -9.57 -20.01
CA ASN A 681 -73.60 -10.67 -20.95
C ASN A 681 -73.75 -12.04 -20.23
N PRO A 682 -74.86 -12.78 -20.42
CA PRO A 682 -75.11 -14.06 -19.75
C PRO A 682 -74.06 -15.15 -20.00
N ASP A 683 -73.30 -15.05 -21.09
CA ASP A 683 -72.28 -16.02 -21.50
C ASP A 683 -70.84 -15.59 -21.13
N ALA A 684 -70.66 -14.43 -20.48
CA ALA A 684 -69.34 -13.93 -20.10
C ALA A 684 -68.86 -14.52 -18.77
N SER A 685 -67.57 -14.88 -18.71
CA SER A 685 -66.92 -15.30 -17.46
C SER A 685 -66.72 -14.11 -16.52
N GLU A 686 -66.70 -14.40 -15.22
CA GLU A 686 -66.34 -13.42 -14.18
C GLU A 686 -64.97 -12.78 -14.49
N VAL A 687 -64.88 -11.46 -14.29
CA VAL A 687 -63.68 -10.69 -14.65
C VAL A 687 -62.60 -10.95 -13.59
N ASP A 688 -61.48 -11.53 -14.02
CA ASP A 688 -60.34 -11.78 -13.14
C ASP A 688 -59.64 -10.47 -12.76
N GLU A 689 -59.67 -10.16 -11.46
CA GLU A 689 -59.04 -8.98 -10.86
C GLU A 689 -57.53 -8.92 -11.13
N THR A 690 -56.84 -10.07 -11.24
CA THR A 690 -55.39 -10.10 -11.44
C THR A 690 -54.96 -9.47 -12.76
N SER A 691 -55.84 -9.50 -13.77
CA SER A 691 -55.61 -8.88 -15.09
C SER A 691 -55.70 -7.34 -15.05
N PHE A 692 -56.21 -6.76 -13.96
CA PHE A 692 -56.40 -5.32 -13.77
C PHE A 692 -55.50 -4.72 -12.69
N ARG A 693 -54.63 -5.52 -12.07
CA ARG A 693 -53.68 -5.05 -11.06
C ARG A 693 -52.34 -4.69 -11.66
N TYR A 694 -51.69 -3.69 -11.08
CA TYR A 694 -50.30 -3.41 -11.38
C TYR A 694 -49.42 -4.61 -11.00
N PRO A 695 -48.36 -4.89 -11.77
CA PRO A 695 -47.49 -6.05 -11.53
C PRO A 695 -46.63 -5.91 -10.27
N GLY A 696 -46.53 -4.70 -9.69
CA GLY A 696 -45.67 -4.43 -8.54
C GLY A 696 -44.17 -4.30 -8.90
N PRO A 697 -43.29 -4.42 -7.89
CA PRO A 697 -43.58 -4.88 -6.52
C PRO A 697 -44.29 -3.84 -5.65
N LYS A 698 -44.82 -4.29 -4.48
CA LYS A 698 -45.29 -3.38 -3.42
C LYS A 698 -44.16 -2.44 -2.96
N PRO A 699 -44.47 -1.25 -2.41
CA PRO A 699 -43.49 -0.38 -1.77
C PRO A 699 -42.53 -1.14 -0.86
N GLN A 700 -41.22 -0.97 -1.08
CA GLN A 700 -40.17 -1.65 -0.30
C GLN A 700 -39.57 -0.75 0.80
N THR A 701 -39.80 0.56 0.71
CA THR A 701 -39.30 1.58 1.65
C THR A 701 -40.40 2.53 2.10
N LYS A 702 -40.18 3.23 3.22
CA LYS A 702 -41.10 4.25 3.73
C LYS A 702 -41.33 5.35 2.69
N GLU A 703 -40.27 5.78 2.01
CA GLU A 703 -40.30 6.82 1.00
C GLU A 703 -41.20 6.44 -0.19
N THR A 704 -41.10 5.22 -0.71
CA THR A 704 -41.99 4.73 -1.77
C THR A 704 -43.44 4.59 -1.32
N GLY A 705 -43.68 4.25 -0.05
CA GLY A 705 -45.03 4.21 0.53
C GLY A 705 -45.65 5.60 0.70
N VAL A 706 -44.86 6.57 1.15
CA VAL A 706 -45.27 7.99 1.21
C VAL A 706 -45.58 8.53 -0.19
N MET A 707 -44.75 8.19 -1.19
CA MET A 707 -44.99 8.57 -2.58
C MET A 707 -46.32 8.06 -3.10
N MET A 708 -46.60 6.76 -2.87
CA MET A 708 -47.87 6.14 -3.28
C MET A 708 -49.08 6.88 -2.72
N LEU A 709 -49.02 7.29 -1.45
CA LEU A 709 -50.12 8.04 -0.83
C LEU A 709 -50.22 9.47 -1.38
N ALA A 710 -49.09 10.15 -1.55
CA ALA A 710 -49.05 11.51 -2.07
C ALA A 710 -49.59 11.57 -3.52
N ASP A 711 -49.15 10.66 -4.39
CA ASP A 711 -49.59 10.55 -5.78
C ASP A 711 -51.10 10.27 -5.89
N ALA A 712 -51.58 9.27 -5.16
CA ALA A 712 -53.01 8.93 -5.16
C ALA A 712 -53.87 10.06 -4.60
N SER A 713 -53.42 10.74 -3.55
CA SER A 713 -54.16 11.83 -2.92
C SER A 713 -54.20 13.10 -3.77
N GLU A 714 -53.09 13.48 -4.42
CA GLU A 714 -53.06 14.61 -5.36
C GLU A 714 -54.01 14.36 -6.53
N SER A 715 -53.87 13.19 -7.16
CA SER A 715 -54.67 12.80 -8.32
C SER A 715 -56.16 12.79 -8.00
N ALA A 716 -56.54 12.24 -6.84
CA ALA A 716 -57.93 12.21 -6.40
C ALA A 716 -58.46 13.60 -6.05
N CYS A 717 -57.68 14.44 -5.35
CA CYS A 717 -58.07 15.81 -5.01
C CYS A 717 -58.33 16.68 -6.25
N ARG A 718 -57.61 16.46 -7.35
CA ARG A 718 -57.81 17.19 -8.61
C ARG A 718 -59.21 17.00 -9.21
N THR A 719 -59.90 15.91 -8.84
CA THR A 719 -61.26 15.59 -9.29
C THR A 719 -62.36 16.06 -8.34
N LEU A 720 -62.02 16.55 -7.14
CA LEU A 720 -63.00 17.02 -6.17
C LEU A 720 -63.72 18.28 -6.64
N THR A 721 -65.05 18.25 -6.60
CA THR A 721 -65.87 19.44 -6.77
C THR A 721 -65.85 20.24 -5.46
N ASP A 722 -65.19 21.41 -5.46
CA ASP A 722 -65.00 22.28 -4.30
C ASP A 722 -64.18 21.64 -3.15
N PRO A 723 -62.83 21.68 -3.20
CA PRO A 723 -61.94 20.92 -2.31
C PRO A 723 -61.84 21.53 -0.90
N ALA A 724 -62.94 21.63 -0.15
CA ALA A 724 -62.96 22.09 1.24
C ALA A 724 -62.04 21.22 2.15
N PRO A 725 -61.41 21.78 3.21
CA PRO A 725 -60.39 21.07 3.98
C PRO A 725 -60.88 19.73 4.57
N ALA A 726 -62.10 19.69 5.11
CA ALA A 726 -62.70 18.45 5.65
C ALA A 726 -62.95 17.37 4.58
N ARG A 727 -63.21 17.76 3.32
CA ARG A 727 -63.35 16.81 2.20
C ARG A 727 -62.01 16.25 1.76
N ILE A 728 -60.96 17.08 1.77
CA ILE A 728 -59.58 16.63 1.53
C ILE A 728 -59.17 15.64 2.62
N GLU A 729 -59.42 15.96 3.89
CA GLU A 729 -59.10 15.09 5.03
C GLU A 729 -59.77 13.72 4.91
N HIS A 730 -61.08 13.70 4.65
CA HIS A 730 -61.81 12.44 4.45
C HIS A 730 -61.27 11.63 3.27
N LEU A 731 -60.96 12.29 2.13
CA LEU A 731 -60.45 11.62 0.95
C LEU A 731 -59.06 11.00 1.19
N VAL A 732 -58.15 11.74 1.81
CA VAL A 732 -56.81 11.23 2.16
C VAL A 732 -56.92 10.03 3.09
N HIS A 733 -57.78 10.12 4.10
CA HIS A 733 -58.01 9.02 5.04
C HIS A 733 -58.57 7.76 4.34
N GLU A 734 -59.54 7.93 3.45
CA GLU A 734 -60.13 6.83 2.68
C GLU A 734 -59.06 6.13 1.81
N ILE A 735 -58.22 6.90 1.11
CA ILE A 735 -57.12 6.37 0.31
C ILE A 735 -56.12 5.62 1.19
N ALA A 736 -55.72 6.19 2.33
CA ALA A 736 -54.78 5.57 3.25
C ALA A 736 -55.31 4.23 3.77
N MET A 737 -56.57 4.18 4.21
CA MET A 737 -57.23 2.96 4.68
C MET A 737 -57.36 1.93 3.57
N LYS A 738 -57.70 2.35 2.36
CA LYS A 738 -57.78 1.43 1.21
C LYS A 738 -56.45 0.77 0.89
N ARG A 739 -55.35 1.54 0.88
CA ARG A 739 -54.00 1.00 0.64
C ARG A 739 -53.54 0.08 1.78
N LEU A 740 -53.90 0.42 3.03
CA LEU A 740 -53.63 -0.41 4.20
C LEU A 740 -54.38 -1.75 4.13
N LEU A 741 -55.67 -1.74 3.81
CA LEU A 741 -56.51 -2.94 3.72
C LEU A 741 -56.15 -3.83 2.52
N ASP A 742 -55.65 -3.25 1.43
CA ASP A 742 -55.11 -3.97 0.26
C ASP A 742 -53.67 -4.50 0.49
N GLY A 743 -53.12 -4.33 1.71
CA GLY A 743 -51.80 -4.83 2.10
C GLY A 743 -50.65 -4.17 1.36
N GLN A 744 -50.82 -2.97 0.78
CA GLN A 744 -49.77 -2.32 -0.01
C GLN A 744 -48.54 -1.92 0.83
N PHE A 745 -48.69 -1.81 2.15
CA PHE A 745 -47.61 -1.44 3.07
C PHE A 745 -46.93 -2.64 3.75
N ASP A 746 -47.30 -3.89 3.43
CA ASP A 746 -46.77 -5.10 4.10
C ASP A 746 -45.26 -5.29 3.93
N GLU A 747 -44.69 -4.74 2.85
CA GLU A 747 -43.28 -4.94 2.47
C GLU A 747 -42.41 -3.70 2.73
N CYS A 748 -43.01 -2.59 3.18
CA CYS A 748 -42.30 -1.40 3.63
C CYS A 748 -42.29 -1.30 5.16
N SER A 749 -41.35 -0.53 5.71
CA SER A 749 -41.20 -0.39 7.17
C SER A 749 -42.05 0.74 7.77
N LEU A 750 -43.14 1.15 7.10
CA LEU A 750 -44.02 2.24 7.54
C LEU A 750 -44.92 1.77 8.69
N SER A 751 -44.81 2.39 9.85
CA SER A 751 -45.66 2.07 11.01
C SER A 751 -47.02 2.79 10.94
N LEU A 752 -48.04 2.26 11.63
CA LEU A 752 -49.35 2.92 11.71
C LEU A 752 -49.28 4.34 12.32
N ARG A 753 -48.34 4.56 13.26
CA ARG A 753 -48.10 5.90 13.81
C ARG A 753 -47.55 6.85 12.75
N GLU A 754 -46.61 6.38 11.93
CA GLU A 754 -46.05 7.18 10.83
C GLU A 754 -47.09 7.43 9.74
N LEU A 755 -47.96 6.46 9.46
CA LEU A 755 -49.07 6.60 8.50
C LEU A 755 -50.00 7.77 8.88
N ALA A 756 -50.41 7.87 10.14
CA ALA A 756 -51.24 8.98 10.61
C ALA A 756 -50.54 10.35 10.46
N VAL A 757 -49.24 10.42 10.75
CA VAL A 757 -48.45 11.66 10.56
C VAL A 757 -48.32 12.03 9.07
N VAL A 758 -48.20 11.03 8.20
CA VAL A 758 -48.18 11.20 6.75
C VAL A 758 -49.52 11.71 6.24
N GLU A 759 -50.64 11.14 6.68
CA GLU A 759 -52.00 11.61 6.37
C GLU A 759 -52.16 13.10 6.72
N ASP A 760 -51.86 13.48 7.97
CA ASP A 760 -51.91 14.87 8.44
C ASP A 760 -51.07 15.82 7.58
N SER A 761 -49.86 15.39 7.20
CA SER A 761 -48.97 16.20 6.38
C SER A 761 -49.51 16.36 4.96
N ILE A 762 -50.05 15.30 4.36
CA ILE A 762 -50.64 15.33 3.02
C ILE A 762 -51.87 16.25 3.01
N VAL A 763 -52.76 16.14 4.01
CA VAL A 763 -53.94 17.00 4.15
C VAL A 763 -53.54 18.47 4.21
N LYS A 764 -52.53 18.82 5.02
CA LYS A 764 -52.00 20.20 5.11
C LYS A 764 -51.47 20.69 3.76
N SER A 765 -50.65 19.90 3.08
CA SER A 765 -50.06 20.27 1.79
C SER A 765 -51.13 20.45 0.71
N LEU A 766 -52.08 19.52 0.59
CA LEU A 766 -53.18 19.61 -0.38
C LEU A 766 -54.10 20.81 -0.08
N THR A 767 -54.42 21.04 1.20
CA THR A 767 -55.20 22.22 1.61
C THR A 767 -54.50 23.50 1.16
N ALA A 768 -53.18 23.60 1.31
CA ALA A 768 -52.41 24.77 0.85
C ALA A 768 -52.42 24.93 -0.68
N VAL A 769 -52.25 23.83 -1.44
CA VAL A 769 -52.28 23.83 -2.90
C VAL A 769 -53.64 24.30 -3.43
N TYR A 770 -54.75 23.86 -2.83
CA TYR A 770 -56.10 24.10 -3.36
C TYR A 770 -56.84 25.30 -2.72
N HIS A 771 -56.50 25.76 -1.50
CA HIS A 771 -57.11 26.95 -0.85
C HIS A 771 -56.28 28.23 -0.94
N GLY A 772 -55.05 28.20 -1.47
CA GLY A 772 -54.18 29.38 -1.59
C GLY A 772 -54.63 30.46 -2.58
N ARG A 773 -55.69 30.24 -3.38
CA ARG A 773 -56.27 31.28 -4.25
C ARG A 773 -57.48 31.93 -3.60
N VAL A 774 -57.23 32.96 -2.79
CA VAL A 774 -58.25 33.92 -2.39
C VAL A 774 -58.92 34.49 -3.65
N LYS A 775 -60.19 34.17 -3.88
CA LYS A 775 -61.04 34.93 -4.81
C LYS A 775 -61.20 36.33 -4.21
N TYR A 776 -60.56 37.33 -4.81
CA TYR A 776 -60.99 38.72 -4.59
C TYR A 776 -62.47 38.81 -4.99
N PRO A 777 -63.36 39.28 -4.12
CA PRO A 777 -64.75 39.51 -4.50
C PRO A 777 -64.76 40.51 -5.64
N SER A 778 -65.16 40.06 -6.83
CA SER A 778 -65.59 40.94 -7.91
C SER A 778 -66.66 41.88 -7.35
N GLN A 779 -66.39 43.18 -7.42
CA GLN A 779 -67.35 44.23 -7.10
C GLN A 779 -68.70 43.88 -7.73
N GLN A 780 -69.71 43.71 -6.86
CA GLN A 780 -71.09 43.60 -7.27
C GLN A 780 -71.46 44.80 -8.13
N SER A 781 -71.77 44.54 -9.39
CA SER A 781 -72.63 45.38 -10.21
C SER A 781 -74.00 45.47 -9.52
N GLY A 782 -74.21 46.53 -8.74
CA GLY A 782 -75.45 46.84 -8.05
C GLY A 782 -76.13 48.07 -8.64
N LYS A 783 -77.14 47.81 -9.49
CA LYS A 783 -78.29 48.66 -9.85
C LYS A 783 -78.06 49.84 -10.81
N ALA A 784 -78.44 49.59 -12.07
CA ALA A 784 -79.07 50.59 -12.91
C ALA A 784 -80.37 51.07 -12.21
N VAL A 785 -80.41 52.36 -11.88
CA VAL A 785 -81.64 53.08 -11.56
C VAL A 785 -82.31 53.44 -12.87
N SER A 786 -83.57 53.05 -13.01
CA SER A 786 -84.47 53.36 -14.12
C SER A 786 -84.61 54.87 -14.34
N SER A 787 -84.64 55.27 -15.60
CA SER A 787 -85.12 56.57 -16.05
C SER A 787 -86.61 56.78 -15.71
N VAL A 788 -87.00 58.05 -15.49
CA VAL A 788 -88.09 58.80 -16.19
C VAL A 788 -88.71 59.89 -15.30
N ARG A 789 -88.73 61.14 -15.84
CA ARG A 789 -89.50 62.37 -15.48
C ARG A 789 -89.15 63.04 -14.15
N SER A 790 -88.88 64.34 -14.06
CA SER A 790 -89.25 65.52 -14.86
C SER A 790 -88.14 66.57 -14.87
#